data_AF-A0A2N2MFS8-F1
#
_entry.id   AF-A0A2N2MFS8-F1
#
_cell.length_a   1.000
_cell.length_b   1.000
_cell.length_c   1.000
_cell.angle_alpha   90.00
_cell.angle_beta   90.00
_cell.angle_gamma   90.00
#
_symmetry.space_group_name_H-M   'P 1'
#
loop_
_entity.id
_entity.type
_entity.pdbx_description
1 polymer ?
#
loop_
_entity_poly.entity_id
_entity_poly.type
_entity_poly.pdbx_seq_one_letter_code
_entity_poly.pdbx_strand_id
1 'polypeptide(L)'
;MLTKTSLTTDFRALGMTEGDTIFVHSAYSTLSRAPGGVEGGPQTVIDAILSVIGPGGTLIMPTFNYDFLRGTPWDMRTSPSQMGVLTEVVRKDPRAKRMFHPVYSMAAIGAHADEVAAHRATDCFGETTIFTKFREWDAKILILGLAYSKSITFLHHCEQAAGVDYRFLKEFKGAAIDAQGKPSEETISMFVRDVERGVVLDFEPIGALLDSQVVAKRAIGLGECRLMKCNDVFRVAVQAMQEHPGPGLTYIIESPERAKDWIPPMKPISSLKDVLGEIVPLHRTLASEGMDAALEIIGAYLPETAHYKIETYAPLTPVWTWYVPERYLVHEAYLETEDGQRVVDFKDNPLNLVSYSLPMDTLLPWSELEPHLYFNEKRPHAIPWKFKYYDRSWGFCLSKNQFDTLPRDKNYRVVIRSEFLTDPAQGGFKVAEAVIHPRGGKSPSAGEMFIMAHVCHPNQANDDAAGVVTAIEVARRLAANPLPAGSMSVRFWFGAETIGTIAYLAHHEELIPGFKGGIFIEMTGNDNSIALQHTRQHNSALDKVGQYVLKKRGKEFREGTFADVIANDERVLNGPGLNVPCLSVSRYPYPEYHTTDDNLDIMHEDKLQEAADVIEEIIRVYASDYLPRRQFRGPVFLSGHGLFVDWQVNWKLNRAIEKMMMRFEGKQSVFEIANELELDYWETREYIEKFRVRGLVEALPLPEVAEKA
;
A
#
# COMPACT_ATOMS: atom_id res chain seq x y z
N MET A 1 10.65 15.12 -15.01
CA MET A 1 10.61 15.90 -13.76
C MET A 1 9.59 17.00 -13.96
N LEU A 2 8.70 17.22 -13.01
CA LEU A 2 7.72 18.29 -13.00
C LEU A 2 8.34 19.52 -12.33
N THR A 3 8.45 20.62 -13.06
CA THR A 3 8.98 21.90 -12.57
C THR A 3 7.86 22.91 -12.39
N LYS A 4 8.14 24.02 -11.72
CA LYS A 4 7.17 25.13 -11.62
C LYS A 4 6.69 25.58 -12.99
N THR A 5 7.60 25.70 -13.95
CA THR A 5 7.29 26.14 -15.32
C THR A 5 6.42 25.13 -16.07
N SER A 6 6.72 23.83 -15.97
CA SER A 6 5.89 22.81 -16.64
C SER A 6 4.49 22.75 -16.05
N LEU A 7 4.37 22.75 -14.72
CA LEU A 7 3.08 22.75 -14.03
C LEU A 7 2.26 24.01 -14.33
N THR A 8 2.88 25.18 -14.34
CA THR A 8 2.21 26.44 -14.72
C THR A 8 1.64 26.35 -16.14
N THR A 9 2.41 25.77 -17.06
CA THR A 9 1.99 25.58 -18.46
C THR A 9 0.80 24.62 -18.55
N ASP A 10 0.87 23.48 -17.85
CA ASP A 10 -0.20 22.48 -17.86
C ASP A 10 -1.48 22.98 -17.18
N PHE A 11 -1.37 23.73 -16.08
CA PHE A 11 -2.53 24.33 -15.41
C PHE A 11 -3.21 25.39 -16.28
N ARG A 12 -2.44 26.23 -16.99
CA ARG A 12 -3.01 27.14 -17.99
C ARG A 12 -3.69 26.39 -19.12
N ALA A 13 -3.05 25.34 -19.63
CA ALA A 13 -3.61 24.51 -20.70
C ALA A 13 -4.86 23.73 -20.26
N LEU A 14 -5.01 23.45 -18.95
CA LEU A 14 -6.21 22.87 -18.35
C LEU A 14 -7.36 23.90 -18.23
N GLY A 15 -7.07 25.21 -18.33
CA GLY A 15 -8.08 26.28 -18.29
C GLY A 15 -8.04 27.16 -17.04
N MET A 16 -6.97 27.10 -16.24
CA MET A 16 -6.73 28.05 -15.15
C MET A 16 -6.22 29.38 -15.70
N THR A 17 -6.75 30.48 -15.17
CA THR A 17 -6.50 31.84 -15.63
C THR A 17 -6.19 32.79 -14.46
N GLU A 18 -5.61 33.94 -14.77
CA GLU A 18 -5.36 34.99 -13.77
C GLU A 18 -6.67 35.48 -13.15
N GLY A 19 -6.67 35.72 -11.84
CA GLY A 19 -7.84 36.12 -11.06
C GLY A 19 -8.71 34.96 -10.57
N ASP A 20 -8.45 33.72 -10.98
CA ASP A 20 -9.27 32.59 -10.55
C ASP A 20 -9.23 32.36 -9.03
N THR A 21 -10.38 31.98 -8.47
CA THR A 21 -10.47 31.31 -7.17
C THR A 21 -10.49 29.80 -7.39
N ILE A 22 -9.49 29.09 -6.89
CA ILE A 22 -9.30 27.64 -7.13
C ILE A 22 -9.40 26.88 -5.80
N PHE A 23 -10.36 25.97 -5.72
CA PHE A 23 -10.49 25.00 -4.62
C PHE A 23 -9.91 23.66 -5.04
N VAL A 24 -8.89 23.17 -4.31
CA VAL A 24 -8.06 22.03 -4.76
C VAL A 24 -8.28 20.77 -3.93
N HIS A 25 -8.49 19.64 -4.60
CA HIS A 25 -8.33 18.31 -4.03
C HIS A 25 -7.21 17.56 -4.76
N SER A 26 -6.35 16.84 -4.03
CA SER A 26 -5.13 16.30 -4.64
C SER A 26 -4.67 14.95 -4.08
N ALA A 27 -4.21 14.08 -4.97
CA ALA A 27 -3.31 12.97 -4.69
C ALA A 27 -1.89 13.36 -5.11
N TYR A 28 -1.11 13.98 -4.21
CA TYR A 28 0.25 14.44 -4.51
C TYR A 28 1.17 13.30 -5.01
N SER A 29 0.92 12.06 -4.58
CA SER A 29 1.63 10.88 -5.06
C SER A 29 1.61 10.72 -6.58
N THR A 30 0.52 11.12 -7.25
CA THR A 30 0.42 11.06 -8.72
C THR A 30 1.37 12.04 -9.42
N LEU A 31 1.77 13.12 -8.73
CA LEU A 31 2.74 14.09 -9.21
C LEU A 31 4.17 13.70 -8.78
N SER A 32 4.36 13.35 -7.51
CA SER A 32 5.69 13.06 -6.95
C SER A 32 6.32 11.79 -7.51
N ARG A 33 5.50 10.83 -7.97
CA ARG A 33 5.97 9.57 -8.58
C ARG A 33 6.16 9.66 -10.10
N ALA A 34 5.82 10.78 -10.74
CA ALA A 34 6.10 10.98 -12.16
C ALA A 34 7.61 10.89 -12.43
N PRO A 35 8.08 10.50 -13.62
CA PRO A 35 9.51 10.39 -13.92
C PRO A 35 10.26 11.68 -13.55
N GLY A 36 11.23 11.56 -12.63
CA GLY A 36 12.00 12.69 -12.09
C GLY A 36 11.31 13.53 -11.01
N GLY A 37 10.14 13.10 -10.50
CA GLY A 37 9.40 13.71 -9.39
C GLY A 37 8.95 15.16 -9.62
N VAL A 38 8.59 15.84 -8.53
CA VAL A 38 8.34 17.29 -8.51
C VAL A 38 9.59 17.99 -7.98
N GLU A 39 10.19 18.85 -8.78
CA GLU A 39 11.32 19.69 -8.39
C GLU A 39 10.95 20.50 -7.15
N GLY A 40 11.73 20.42 -6.05
CA GLY A 40 11.41 21.17 -4.81
C GLY A 40 10.19 20.66 -4.03
N GLY A 41 9.59 19.54 -4.44
CA GLY A 41 8.53 18.87 -3.70
C GLY A 41 7.15 19.56 -3.76
N PRO A 42 6.28 19.35 -2.74
CA PRO A 42 4.91 19.86 -2.70
C PRO A 42 4.76 21.36 -2.96
N GLN A 43 5.71 22.16 -2.48
CA GLN A 43 5.68 23.62 -2.57
C GLN A 43 5.63 24.10 -4.02
N THR A 44 6.31 23.39 -4.93
CA THR A 44 6.35 23.74 -6.35
C THR A 44 4.99 23.64 -7.02
N VAL A 45 4.13 22.72 -6.57
CA VAL A 45 2.74 22.62 -7.07
C VAL A 45 1.93 23.83 -6.63
N ILE A 46 2.05 24.22 -5.35
CA ILE A 46 1.39 25.40 -4.79
C ILE A 46 1.85 26.67 -5.51
N ASP A 47 3.16 26.81 -5.69
CA ASP A 47 3.76 27.98 -6.35
C ASP A 47 3.39 28.07 -7.84
N ALA A 48 3.22 26.93 -8.52
CA ALA A 48 2.72 26.91 -9.89
C ALA A 48 1.27 27.38 -9.97
N ILE A 49 0.39 26.91 -9.07
CA ILE A 49 -1.01 27.38 -9.02
C ILE A 49 -1.07 28.88 -8.73
N LEU A 50 -0.37 29.35 -7.69
CA LEU A 50 -0.30 30.78 -7.34
C LEU A 50 0.26 31.64 -8.49
N SER A 51 1.22 31.10 -9.26
CA SER A 51 1.78 31.78 -10.43
C SER A 51 0.79 31.87 -11.61
N VAL A 52 -0.16 30.95 -11.72
CA VAL A 52 -1.17 30.97 -12.78
C VAL A 52 -2.26 31.98 -12.43
N ILE A 53 -2.77 31.93 -11.20
CA ILE A 53 -3.91 32.75 -10.76
C ILE A 53 -3.51 34.19 -10.41
N GLY A 54 -2.23 34.44 -10.16
CA GLY A 54 -1.71 35.79 -9.91
C GLY A 54 -2.21 36.42 -8.60
N PRO A 55 -1.89 37.70 -8.36
CA PRO A 55 -2.22 38.38 -7.11
C PRO A 55 -3.73 38.65 -6.93
N GLY A 56 -4.49 38.68 -8.03
CA GLY A 56 -5.95 38.80 -7.99
C GLY A 56 -6.68 37.49 -7.72
N GLY A 57 -6.00 36.34 -7.82
CA GLY A 57 -6.58 35.03 -7.59
C GLY A 57 -6.53 34.58 -6.14
N THR A 58 -7.19 33.44 -5.85
CA THR A 58 -7.17 32.80 -4.53
C THR A 58 -7.01 31.30 -4.65
N LEU A 59 -6.02 30.73 -3.97
CA LEU A 59 -5.91 29.29 -3.75
C LEU A 59 -6.62 28.92 -2.45
N ILE A 60 -7.51 27.92 -2.49
CA ILE A 60 -8.21 27.39 -1.32
C ILE A 60 -7.96 25.88 -1.22
N MET A 61 -7.54 25.43 -0.04
CA MET A 61 -7.27 24.03 0.28
C MET A 61 -8.18 23.54 1.41
N PRO A 62 -8.77 22.32 1.29
CA PRO A 62 -9.55 21.74 2.37
C PRO A 62 -8.64 21.29 3.51
N THR A 63 -8.85 21.83 4.72
CA THR A 63 -8.09 21.46 5.92
C THR A 63 -8.93 20.64 6.89
N PHE A 64 -9.73 19.71 6.35
CA PHE A 64 -10.74 18.98 7.10
C PHE A 64 -10.13 18.13 8.21
N ASN A 65 -10.90 17.98 9.29
CA ASN A 65 -10.53 17.15 10.44
C ASN A 65 -11.80 16.50 11.01
N TYR A 66 -11.90 15.18 10.94
CA TYR A 66 -13.09 14.45 11.36
C TYR A 66 -13.03 13.98 12.82
N ASP A 67 -11.96 14.27 13.55
CA ASP A 67 -11.81 13.86 14.96
C ASP A 67 -12.79 14.63 15.86
N PHE A 68 -13.20 15.84 15.45
CA PHE A 68 -14.28 16.59 16.11
C PHE A 68 -15.58 15.80 16.19
N LEU A 69 -15.91 15.02 15.15
CA LEU A 69 -17.12 14.19 15.11
C LEU A 69 -17.08 13.03 16.12
N ARG A 70 -15.89 12.74 16.65
CA ARG A 70 -15.61 11.72 17.68
C ARG A 70 -15.39 12.32 19.07
N GLY A 71 -15.65 13.63 19.24
CA GLY A 71 -15.52 14.33 20.51
C GLY A 71 -14.10 14.79 20.84
N THR A 72 -13.16 14.70 19.89
CA THR A 72 -11.82 15.28 20.08
C THR A 72 -11.88 16.80 19.91
N PRO A 73 -11.34 17.60 20.86
CA PRO A 73 -11.27 19.04 20.70
C PRO A 73 -10.49 19.45 19.44
N TRP A 74 -10.97 20.45 18.72
CA TRP A 74 -10.31 20.98 17.53
C TRP A 74 -9.66 22.33 17.81
N ASP A 75 -8.39 22.50 17.47
CA ASP A 75 -7.66 23.75 17.61
C ASP A 75 -7.27 24.28 16.23
N MET A 76 -7.81 25.44 15.87
CA MET A 76 -7.59 26.07 14.56
C MET A 76 -6.10 26.26 14.22
N ARG A 77 -5.25 26.44 15.24
CA ARG A 77 -3.81 26.76 15.11
C ARG A 77 -2.99 25.50 14.89
N THR A 78 -3.35 24.40 15.56
CA THR A 78 -2.51 23.20 15.66
C THR A 78 -3.11 21.96 15.02
N SER A 79 -4.45 21.81 14.96
CA SER A 79 -5.10 20.64 14.38
C SER A 79 -4.74 20.50 12.88
N PRO A 80 -4.07 19.40 12.49
CA PRO A 80 -3.61 19.21 11.12
C PRO A 80 -4.77 18.93 10.17
N SER A 81 -4.52 19.12 8.88
CA SER A 81 -5.39 18.62 7.82
C SER A 81 -5.26 17.10 7.69
N GLN A 82 -6.38 16.42 7.48
CA GLN A 82 -6.43 14.99 7.13
C GLN A 82 -6.50 14.77 5.60
N MET A 83 -6.42 15.83 4.78
CA MET A 83 -6.74 15.82 3.34
C MET A 83 -5.52 15.74 2.40
N GLY A 84 -4.36 15.30 2.93
CA GLY A 84 -3.14 15.08 2.16
C GLY A 84 -2.07 16.15 2.36
N VAL A 85 -0.89 15.94 1.75
CA VAL A 85 0.29 16.77 2.04
C VAL A 85 0.16 18.22 1.54
N LEU A 86 -0.47 18.47 0.39
CA LEU A 86 -0.60 19.83 -0.15
C LEU A 86 -1.43 20.73 0.77
N THR A 87 -2.48 20.18 1.37
CA THR A 87 -3.37 20.94 2.25
C THR A 87 -2.68 21.33 3.54
N GLU A 88 -1.83 20.45 4.09
CA GLU A 88 -1.04 20.75 5.30
C GLU A 88 0.10 21.74 5.02
N VAL A 89 0.70 21.70 3.83
CA VAL A 89 1.68 22.73 3.41
C VAL A 89 1.02 24.10 3.33
N VAL A 90 -0.16 24.21 2.69
CA VAL A 90 -0.90 25.49 2.64
C VAL A 90 -1.38 25.91 4.02
N ARG A 91 -1.84 25.00 4.89
CA ARG A 91 -2.25 25.32 6.27
C ARG A 91 -1.11 25.97 7.08
N LYS A 92 0.13 25.53 6.83
CA LYS A 92 1.34 26.02 7.51
C LYS A 92 1.98 27.24 6.82
N ASP A 93 1.51 27.62 5.63
CA ASP A 93 2.06 28.76 4.90
C ASP A 93 1.73 30.06 5.66
N PRO A 94 2.72 30.93 5.95
CA PRO A 94 2.50 32.17 6.70
C PRO A 94 1.59 33.17 5.97
N ARG A 95 1.37 33.00 4.66
CA ARG A 95 0.43 33.80 3.87
C ARG A 95 -1.01 33.30 4.00
N ALA A 96 -1.20 32.06 4.45
CA ALA A 96 -2.52 31.44 4.48
C ALA A 96 -3.35 31.95 5.66
N LYS A 97 -4.66 32.09 5.42
CA LYS A 97 -5.65 32.33 6.46
C LYS A 97 -6.62 31.16 6.48
N ARG A 98 -6.90 30.64 7.68
CA ARG A 98 -7.77 29.47 7.88
C ARG A 98 -9.17 29.91 8.28
N MET A 99 -10.18 29.19 7.82
CA MET A 99 -11.57 29.33 8.25
C MET A 99 -11.80 28.58 9.56
N PHE A 100 -12.50 29.21 10.51
CA PHE A 100 -12.90 28.54 11.74
C PHE A 100 -14.14 27.68 11.50
N HIS A 101 -13.92 26.37 11.34
CA HIS A 101 -14.97 25.36 11.26
C HIS A 101 -14.35 24.00 11.64
N PRO A 102 -14.73 23.37 12.77
CA PRO A 102 -13.95 22.28 13.32
C PRO A 102 -13.96 20.99 12.47
N VAL A 103 -14.94 20.85 11.57
CA VAL A 103 -15.00 19.72 10.62
C VAL A 103 -14.45 20.08 9.23
N TYR A 104 -15.10 21.01 8.52
CA TYR A 104 -14.77 21.41 7.15
C TYR A 104 -13.96 22.73 7.04
N SER A 105 -13.02 22.98 7.96
CA SER A 105 -12.13 24.15 7.83
C SER A 105 -11.38 24.15 6.50
N MET A 106 -11.06 25.34 5.99
CA MET A 106 -10.29 25.55 4.75
C MET A 106 -9.19 26.58 4.98
N ALA A 107 -8.05 26.43 4.30
CA ALA A 107 -6.98 27.41 4.29
C ALA A 107 -6.90 28.08 2.92
N ALA A 108 -6.74 29.40 2.90
CA ALA A 108 -6.72 30.18 1.68
C ALA A 108 -5.52 31.13 1.60
N ILE A 109 -4.96 31.28 0.41
CA ILE A 109 -3.91 32.25 0.07
C ILE A 109 -4.40 33.06 -1.13
N GLY A 110 -4.43 34.39 -1.02
CA GLY A 110 -4.81 35.29 -2.12
C GLY A 110 -5.94 36.26 -1.77
N ALA A 111 -6.60 36.79 -2.79
CA ALA A 111 -7.53 37.93 -2.68
C ALA A 111 -8.69 37.71 -1.70
N HIS A 112 -9.26 36.51 -1.64
CA HIS A 112 -10.38 36.17 -0.75
C HIS A 112 -9.97 35.54 0.58
N ALA A 113 -8.67 35.47 0.91
CA ALA A 113 -8.22 34.81 2.14
C ALA A 113 -8.81 35.43 3.42
N ASP A 114 -9.00 36.75 3.45
CA ASP A 114 -9.67 37.45 4.55
C ASP A 114 -11.15 37.09 4.67
N GLU A 115 -11.86 36.99 3.54
CA GLU A 115 -13.27 36.59 3.52
C GLU A 115 -13.44 35.14 4.00
N VAL A 116 -12.55 34.24 3.56
CA VAL A 116 -12.52 32.84 4.02
C VAL A 116 -12.29 32.76 5.53
N ALA A 117 -11.35 33.55 6.07
CA ALA A 117 -11.04 33.55 7.49
C ALA A 117 -12.12 34.19 8.37
N ALA A 118 -12.83 35.19 7.84
CA ALA A 118 -13.96 35.82 8.50
C ALA A 118 -15.24 34.97 8.45
N HIS A 119 -15.33 34.03 7.50
CA HIS A 119 -16.51 33.19 7.33
C HIS A 119 -16.78 32.31 8.57
N ARG A 120 -18.05 32.22 8.95
CA ARG A 120 -18.55 31.39 10.04
C ARG A 120 -19.83 30.71 9.59
N ALA A 121 -19.91 29.41 9.77
CA ALA A 121 -21.09 28.61 9.54
C ALA A 121 -21.14 27.46 10.55
N THR A 122 -22.34 27.14 11.01
CA THR A 122 -22.61 25.93 11.81
C THR A 122 -23.06 24.77 10.94
N ASP A 123 -23.51 25.02 9.71
CA ASP A 123 -23.85 23.99 8.73
C ASP A 123 -22.61 23.65 7.87
N CYS A 124 -22.50 22.39 7.45
CA CYS A 124 -21.39 21.92 6.63
C CYS A 124 -21.56 22.15 5.12
N PHE A 125 -22.79 22.10 4.59
CA PHE A 125 -23.04 22.09 3.14
C PHE A 125 -24.22 22.94 2.67
N GLY A 126 -24.97 23.58 3.54
CA GLY A 126 -26.14 24.38 3.23
C GLY A 126 -25.81 25.75 2.64
N GLU A 127 -26.84 26.59 2.51
CA GLU A 127 -26.77 27.90 1.85
C GLU A 127 -25.98 28.95 2.67
N THR A 128 -25.75 28.72 3.97
CA THR A 128 -24.97 29.63 4.83
C THR A 128 -23.46 29.40 4.77
N THR A 129 -23.02 28.39 4.02
CA THR A 129 -21.64 27.89 4.04
C THR A 129 -20.74 28.56 3.02
N ILE A 130 -19.43 28.27 3.12
CA ILE A 130 -18.43 28.77 2.19
C ILE A 130 -18.67 28.28 0.75
N PHE A 131 -19.41 27.19 0.56
CA PHE A 131 -19.76 26.71 -0.77
C PHE A 131 -20.72 27.65 -1.52
N THR A 132 -21.53 28.43 -0.80
CA THR A 132 -22.29 29.54 -1.41
C THR A 132 -21.35 30.65 -1.88
N LYS A 133 -20.31 30.99 -1.10
CA LYS A 133 -19.27 31.94 -1.53
C LYS A 133 -18.53 31.46 -2.77
N PHE A 134 -18.26 30.15 -2.88
CA PHE A 134 -17.65 29.59 -4.10
C PHE A 134 -18.52 29.81 -5.34
N ARG A 135 -19.85 29.80 -5.20
CA ARG A 135 -20.76 30.15 -6.30
C ARG A 135 -20.76 31.65 -6.59
N GLU A 136 -20.78 32.49 -5.57
CA GLU A 136 -20.69 33.96 -5.72
C GLU A 136 -19.40 34.41 -6.42
N TRP A 137 -18.27 33.75 -6.12
CA TRP A 137 -16.96 34.02 -6.72
C TRP A 137 -16.76 33.33 -8.08
N ASP A 138 -17.72 32.54 -8.55
CA ASP A 138 -17.58 31.63 -9.70
C ASP A 138 -16.28 30.81 -9.63
N ALA A 139 -15.97 30.31 -8.42
CA ALA A 139 -14.76 29.56 -8.15
C ALA A 139 -14.69 28.28 -9.00
N LYS A 140 -13.46 27.80 -9.23
CA LYS A 140 -13.20 26.53 -9.92
C LYS A 140 -12.72 25.48 -8.93
N ILE A 141 -13.14 24.24 -9.15
CA ILE A 141 -12.65 23.05 -8.45
C ILE A 141 -11.56 22.43 -9.31
N LEU A 142 -10.38 22.23 -8.73
CA LEU A 142 -9.25 21.52 -9.34
C LEU A 142 -9.06 20.18 -8.63
N ILE A 143 -9.21 19.08 -9.36
CA ILE A 143 -8.95 17.73 -8.86
C ILE A 143 -7.65 17.23 -9.50
N LEU A 144 -6.65 16.91 -8.68
CA LEU A 144 -5.35 16.40 -9.12
C LEU A 144 -5.25 14.90 -8.81
N GLY A 145 -5.44 14.05 -9.82
CA GLY A 145 -5.14 12.61 -9.72
C GLY A 145 -6.03 11.82 -8.76
N LEU A 146 -7.24 12.29 -8.48
CA LEU A 146 -8.23 11.60 -7.65
C LEU A 146 -9.48 11.24 -8.46
N ALA A 147 -10.17 10.18 -8.02
CA ALA A 147 -11.52 9.83 -8.46
C ALA A 147 -12.56 10.76 -7.81
N TYR A 148 -13.75 10.93 -8.42
CA TYR A 148 -14.77 11.85 -7.91
C TYR A 148 -15.22 11.48 -6.49
N SER A 149 -15.41 10.19 -6.23
CA SER A 149 -15.80 9.64 -4.92
C SER A 149 -14.81 9.97 -3.79
N LYS A 150 -13.61 10.45 -4.12
CA LYS A 150 -12.56 10.82 -3.15
C LYS A 150 -12.20 12.32 -3.17
N SER A 151 -12.87 13.15 -3.98
CA SER A 151 -12.34 14.49 -4.27
C SER A 151 -13.33 15.62 -4.53
N ILE A 152 -14.65 15.39 -4.61
CA ILE A 152 -15.59 16.47 -4.94
C ILE A 152 -16.52 16.83 -3.78
N THR A 153 -15.97 17.37 -2.69
CA THR A 153 -16.77 17.75 -1.51
C THR A 153 -17.90 18.74 -1.83
N PHE A 154 -17.75 19.54 -2.90
CA PHE A 154 -18.81 20.44 -3.40
C PHE A 154 -20.11 19.72 -3.82
N LEU A 155 -20.05 18.44 -4.18
CA LEU A 155 -21.28 17.68 -4.47
C LEU A 155 -22.19 17.55 -3.24
N HIS A 156 -21.66 17.59 -2.02
CA HIS A 156 -22.51 17.57 -0.82
C HIS A 156 -23.34 18.85 -0.66
N HIS A 157 -22.81 19.99 -1.11
CA HIS A 157 -23.60 21.22 -1.22
C HIS A 157 -24.71 21.07 -2.26
N CYS A 158 -24.42 20.41 -3.40
CA CYS A 158 -25.42 20.11 -4.41
C CYS A 158 -26.50 19.12 -3.90
N GLU A 159 -26.11 18.08 -3.16
CA GLU A 159 -27.04 17.11 -2.55
C GLU A 159 -28.00 17.78 -1.56
N GLN A 160 -27.49 18.66 -0.69
CA GLN A 160 -28.32 19.38 0.27
C GLN A 160 -29.25 20.39 -0.43
N ALA A 161 -28.78 21.06 -1.48
CA ALA A 161 -29.60 21.95 -2.29
C ALA A 161 -30.67 21.20 -3.10
N ALA A 162 -30.36 19.99 -3.60
CA ALA A 162 -31.30 19.13 -4.31
C ALA A 162 -32.34 18.49 -3.39
N GLY A 163 -32.08 18.44 -2.07
CA GLY A 163 -32.99 17.84 -1.09
C GLY A 163 -33.07 16.32 -1.23
N VAL A 164 -31.93 15.66 -1.49
CA VAL A 164 -31.88 14.20 -1.67
C VAL A 164 -32.39 13.44 -0.44
N ASP A 165 -33.06 12.31 -0.66
CA ASP A 165 -33.80 11.58 0.37
C ASP A 165 -32.95 10.56 1.16
N TYR A 166 -31.72 10.27 0.72
CA TYR A 166 -30.81 9.30 1.32
C TYR A 166 -29.83 9.92 2.34
N ARG A 167 -30.00 11.21 2.63
CA ARG A 167 -29.23 11.97 3.63
C ARG A 167 -30.18 12.72 4.57
N PHE A 168 -29.69 13.04 5.77
CA PHE A 168 -30.43 13.81 6.76
C PHE A 168 -29.48 14.69 7.58
N LEU A 169 -30.00 15.75 8.20
CA LEU A 169 -29.20 16.63 9.05
C LEU A 169 -28.98 15.99 10.42
N LYS A 170 -27.72 15.96 10.85
CA LYS A 170 -27.29 15.48 12.17
C LYS A 170 -26.37 16.51 12.83
N GLU A 171 -26.61 16.77 14.11
CA GLU A 171 -25.77 17.67 14.90
C GLU A 171 -24.64 16.93 15.60
N PHE A 172 -23.48 17.59 15.68
CA PHE A 172 -22.29 17.16 16.40
C PHE A 172 -21.83 18.29 17.31
N LYS A 173 -21.50 17.96 18.55
CA LYS A 173 -21.08 18.92 19.58
C LYS A 173 -19.68 18.62 20.06
N GLY A 174 -18.90 19.67 20.32
CA GLY A 174 -17.58 19.52 20.90
C GLY A 174 -16.84 20.86 21.06
N ALA A 175 -15.71 20.80 21.74
CA ALA A 175 -14.86 21.94 21.98
C ALA A 175 -14.06 22.33 20.72
N ALA A 176 -14.04 23.61 20.38
CA ALA A 176 -13.17 24.18 19.38
C ALA A 176 -12.39 25.38 19.96
N ILE A 177 -11.19 25.63 19.47
CA ILE A 177 -10.31 26.72 19.91
C ILE A 177 -9.99 27.62 18.73
N ASP A 178 -10.29 28.91 18.87
CA ASP A 178 -10.11 29.90 17.80
C ASP A 178 -8.63 30.34 17.62
N ALA A 179 -8.39 31.21 16.63
CA ALA A 179 -7.06 31.73 16.33
C ALA A 179 -6.43 32.52 17.49
N GLN A 180 -7.24 33.07 18.40
CA GLN A 180 -6.79 33.78 19.60
C GLN A 180 -6.54 32.84 20.78
N GLY A 181 -6.81 31.54 20.62
CA GLY A 181 -6.67 30.54 21.68
C GLY A 181 -7.86 30.50 22.63
N LYS A 182 -8.99 31.10 22.27
CA LYS A 182 -10.20 31.08 23.08
C LYS A 182 -11.02 29.82 22.76
N PRO A 183 -11.31 28.96 23.75
CA PRO A 183 -12.18 27.81 23.56
C PRO A 183 -13.67 28.21 23.52
N SER A 184 -14.45 27.52 22.71
CA SER A 184 -15.91 27.55 22.66
C SER A 184 -16.47 26.15 22.42
N GLU A 185 -17.69 25.91 22.90
CA GLU A 185 -18.48 24.73 22.52
C GLU A 185 -19.19 25.02 21.21
N GLU A 186 -18.91 24.21 20.19
CA GLU A 186 -19.50 24.36 18.86
C GLU A 186 -20.56 23.28 18.62
N THR A 187 -21.65 23.65 17.97
CA THR A 187 -22.65 22.70 17.46
C THR A 187 -22.66 22.78 15.94
N ILE A 188 -22.23 21.71 15.29
CA ILE A 188 -22.10 21.61 13.84
C ILE A 188 -23.19 20.70 13.28
N SER A 189 -23.98 21.20 12.34
CA SER A 189 -24.96 20.45 11.56
C SER A 189 -24.31 19.92 10.30
N MET A 190 -24.44 18.61 10.05
CA MET A 190 -23.95 17.97 8.83
C MET A 190 -25.05 17.17 8.16
N PHE A 191 -25.16 17.30 6.84
CA PHE A 191 -26.03 16.47 6.01
C PHE A 191 -25.37 15.10 5.77
N VAL A 192 -25.58 14.19 6.72
CA VAL A 192 -24.99 12.86 6.75
C VAL A 192 -25.82 11.87 5.93
N ARG A 193 -25.17 10.84 5.39
CA ARG A 193 -25.87 9.73 4.71
C ARG A 193 -26.58 8.82 5.71
N ASP A 194 -27.65 8.16 5.26
CA ASP A 194 -28.37 7.16 6.03
C ASP A 194 -27.70 5.78 5.95
N VAL A 195 -26.78 5.53 6.88
CA VAL A 195 -26.04 4.27 6.96
C VAL A 195 -26.91 3.07 7.34
N GLU A 196 -28.04 3.27 8.02
CA GLU A 196 -28.95 2.16 8.38
C GLU A 196 -29.74 1.67 7.15
N ARG A 197 -29.93 2.53 6.15
CA ARG A 197 -30.44 2.14 4.83
C ARG A 197 -29.39 1.49 3.93
N GLY A 198 -28.15 1.31 4.40
CA GLY A 198 -27.08 0.75 3.60
C GLY A 198 -26.52 1.70 2.54
N VAL A 199 -26.71 3.02 2.71
CA VAL A 199 -26.27 4.01 1.72
C VAL A 199 -24.75 4.11 1.69
N VAL A 200 -24.15 3.82 0.53
CA VAL A 200 -22.73 4.00 0.23
C VAL A 200 -22.61 5.02 -0.91
N LEU A 201 -21.79 6.05 -0.73
CA LEU A 201 -21.67 7.10 -1.75
C LEU A 201 -20.82 6.62 -2.93
N ASP A 202 -21.29 6.94 -4.13
CA ASP A 202 -20.60 6.69 -5.40
C ASP A 202 -20.81 7.89 -6.31
N PHE A 203 -19.76 8.68 -6.52
CA PHE A 203 -19.78 9.88 -7.35
C PHE A 203 -19.19 9.65 -8.74
N GLU A 204 -18.80 8.43 -9.10
CA GLU A 204 -18.32 8.17 -10.46
C GLU A 204 -19.40 8.35 -11.53
N PRO A 205 -20.68 7.94 -11.33
CA PRO A 205 -21.73 8.15 -12.33
C PRO A 205 -22.03 9.63 -12.59
N ILE A 206 -22.25 10.43 -11.53
CA ILE A 206 -22.42 11.88 -11.68
C ILE A 206 -21.13 12.54 -12.17
N GLY A 207 -19.97 12.03 -11.78
CA GLY A 207 -18.67 12.46 -12.30
C GLY A 207 -18.55 12.29 -13.81
N ALA A 208 -18.99 11.16 -14.36
CA ALA A 208 -19.04 10.93 -15.80
C ALA A 208 -19.98 11.91 -16.53
N LEU A 209 -21.12 12.25 -15.89
CA LEU A 209 -22.02 13.28 -16.41
C LEU A 209 -21.34 14.65 -16.44
N LEU A 210 -20.68 15.05 -15.35
CA LEU A 210 -19.91 16.30 -15.28
C LEU A 210 -18.79 16.33 -16.34
N ASP A 211 -18.04 15.23 -16.48
CA ASP A 211 -16.99 15.05 -17.48
C ASP A 211 -17.49 15.30 -18.91
N SER A 212 -18.73 14.92 -19.20
CA SER A 212 -19.34 15.08 -20.53
C SER A 212 -19.85 16.48 -20.82
N GLN A 213 -20.01 17.34 -19.81
CA GLN A 213 -20.67 18.64 -19.97
C GLN A 213 -19.82 19.85 -19.57
N VAL A 214 -19.13 19.79 -18.43
CA VAL A 214 -18.63 21.00 -17.74
C VAL A 214 -17.19 20.92 -17.25
N VAL A 215 -16.49 19.81 -17.52
CA VAL A 215 -15.14 19.56 -16.99
C VAL A 215 -14.10 19.63 -18.10
N ALA A 216 -13.05 20.41 -17.86
CA ALA A 216 -11.80 20.33 -18.63
C ALA A 216 -10.88 19.27 -18.01
N LYS A 217 -10.26 18.44 -18.85
CA LYS A 217 -9.39 17.34 -18.41
C LYS A 217 -8.03 17.39 -19.07
N ARG A 218 -6.98 17.03 -18.30
CA ARG A 218 -5.61 16.91 -18.80
C ARG A 218 -4.82 15.93 -17.94
N ALA A 219 -4.00 15.11 -18.57
CA ALA A 219 -3.02 14.31 -17.83
C ALA A 219 -1.86 15.21 -17.36
N ILE A 220 -1.57 15.20 -16.06
CA ILE A 220 -0.43 15.91 -15.45
C ILE A 220 0.22 14.94 -14.45
N GLY A 221 1.52 14.68 -14.61
CA GLY A 221 2.19 13.61 -13.87
C GLY A 221 1.68 12.23 -14.29
N LEU A 222 1.32 11.39 -13.32
CA LEU A 222 0.75 10.05 -13.53
C LEU A 222 -0.79 10.02 -13.44
N GLY A 223 -1.45 11.16 -13.21
CA GLY A 223 -2.89 11.24 -12.98
C GLY A 223 -3.64 12.11 -13.99
N GLU A 224 -4.94 11.83 -14.15
CA GLU A 224 -5.86 12.75 -14.82
C GLU A 224 -6.21 13.90 -13.86
N CYS A 225 -6.04 15.13 -14.33
CA CYS A 225 -6.44 16.34 -13.63
C CYS A 225 -7.71 16.90 -14.26
N ARG A 226 -8.62 17.40 -13.41
CA ARG A 226 -9.92 17.94 -13.80
C ARG A 226 -10.11 19.34 -13.27
N LEU A 227 -10.64 20.24 -14.10
CA LEU A 227 -10.99 21.60 -13.72
C LEU A 227 -12.42 21.90 -14.14
N MET A 228 -13.22 22.44 -13.21
CA MET A 228 -14.64 22.72 -13.43
C MET A 228 -15.08 23.92 -12.60
N LYS A 229 -16.05 24.70 -13.09
CA LYS A 229 -16.62 25.83 -12.33
C LYS A 229 -17.69 25.34 -11.35
N CYS A 230 -17.71 25.89 -10.14
CA CYS A 230 -18.70 25.56 -9.13
C CYS A 230 -20.13 25.83 -9.60
N ASN A 231 -20.39 26.93 -10.32
CA ASN A 231 -21.73 27.23 -10.83
C ASN A 231 -22.20 26.23 -11.89
N ASP A 232 -21.30 25.78 -12.76
CA ASP A 232 -21.61 24.78 -13.78
C ASP A 232 -21.87 23.41 -13.15
N VAL A 233 -21.04 23.01 -12.20
CA VAL A 233 -21.27 21.78 -11.40
C VAL A 233 -22.59 21.86 -10.67
N PHE A 234 -22.88 22.96 -9.97
CA PHE A 234 -24.13 23.13 -9.22
C PHE A 234 -25.36 22.99 -10.14
N ARG A 235 -25.35 23.68 -11.29
CA ARG A 235 -26.43 23.61 -12.27
C ARG A 235 -26.67 22.17 -12.76
N VAL A 236 -25.62 21.49 -13.20
CA VAL A 236 -25.74 20.13 -13.77
C VAL A 236 -26.08 19.10 -12.68
N ALA A 237 -25.38 19.16 -11.54
CA ALA A 237 -25.50 18.18 -10.48
C ALA A 237 -26.85 18.25 -9.77
N VAL A 238 -27.31 19.46 -9.40
CA VAL A 238 -28.62 19.62 -8.73
C VAL A 238 -29.76 19.18 -9.65
N GLN A 239 -29.72 19.57 -10.93
CA GLN A 239 -30.71 19.13 -11.91
C GLN A 239 -30.70 17.60 -12.04
N ALA A 240 -29.54 16.98 -12.22
CA ALA A 240 -29.43 15.53 -12.36
C ALA A 240 -29.93 14.78 -11.12
N MET A 241 -29.62 15.25 -9.91
CA MET A 241 -30.10 14.65 -8.67
C MET A 241 -31.62 14.75 -8.52
N GLN A 242 -32.23 15.85 -8.98
CA GLN A 242 -33.69 16.04 -8.97
C GLN A 242 -34.40 15.18 -10.03
N GLU A 243 -33.78 14.99 -11.19
CA GLU A 243 -34.33 14.18 -12.30
C GLU A 243 -34.14 12.67 -12.10
N HIS A 244 -33.15 12.26 -11.30
CA HIS A 244 -32.84 10.86 -11.01
C HIS A 244 -32.90 10.56 -9.50
N PRO A 245 -34.11 10.55 -8.90
CA PRO A 245 -34.27 10.15 -7.51
C PRO A 245 -33.99 8.65 -7.35
N GLY A 246 -33.14 8.28 -6.40
CA GLY A 246 -32.77 6.88 -6.11
C GLY A 246 -31.28 6.56 -6.32
N PRO A 247 -30.87 5.30 -6.04
CA PRO A 247 -29.48 4.88 -6.17
C PRO A 247 -29.04 4.82 -7.65
N GLY A 248 -27.72 4.89 -7.87
CA GLY A 248 -27.07 4.75 -9.17
C GLY A 248 -26.48 6.04 -9.76
N LEU A 249 -26.79 7.21 -9.17
CA LEU A 249 -26.20 8.50 -9.61
C LEU A 249 -25.14 9.04 -8.63
N THR A 250 -25.47 9.05 -7.34
CA THR A 250 -24.63 9.63 -6.26
C THR A 250 -24.38 8.66 -5.10
N TYR A 251 -25.08 7.53 -5.08
CA TYR A 251 -24.97 6.50 -4.07
C TYR A 251 -25.48 5.16 -4.60
N ILE A 252 -25.11 4.09 -3.92
CA ILE A 252 -25.66 2.74 -4.06
C ILE A 252 -26.21 2.26 -2.71
N ILE A 253 -26.97 1.17 -2.73
CA ILE A 253 -27.45 0.50 -1.51
C ILE A 253 -26.67 -0.79 -1.32
N GLU A 254 -26.03 -0.92 -0.17
CA GLU A 254 -25.25 -2.06 0.31
C GLU A 254 -25.75 -2.49 1.71
N SER A 255 -24.97 -3.28 2.46
CA SER A 255 -25.31 -3.61 3.84
C SER A 255 -25.07 -2.42 4.80
N PRO A 256 -25.82 -2.31 5.92
CA PRO A 256 -25.58 -1.29 6.93
C PRO A 256 -24.15 -1.28 7.49
N GLU A 257 -23.52 -2.45 7.60
CA GLU A 257 -22.12 -2.60 8.04
C GLU A 257 -21.18 -1.91 7.06
N ARG A 258 -21.32 -2.19 5.76
CA ARG A 258 -20.55 -1.51 4.69
C ARG A 258 -20.79 0.00 4.67
N ALA A 259 -22.01 0.44 4.95
CA ALA A 259 -22.36 1.86 4.99
C ALA A 259 -21.80 2.59 6.23
N LYS A 260 -21.74 1.90 7.39
CA LYS A 260 -21.11 2.38 8.63
C LYS A 260 -19.59 2.47 8.50
N ASP A 261 -18.97 1.51 7.83
CA ASP A 261 -17.52 1.40 7.66
C ASP A 261 -16.98 2.13 6.42
N TRP A 262 -17.72 3.08 5.85
CA TRP A 262 -17.25 3.84 4.68
C TRP A 262 -16.26 4.95 5.08
N ILE A 263 -15.10 4.49 5.52
CA ILE A 263 -13.70 4.86 5.24
C ILE A 263 -12.91 4.42 6.49
N PRO A 264 -12.28 3.22 6.52
CA PRO A 264 -10.95 3.18 7.11
C PRO A 264 -10.13 4.10 6.20
N PRO A 265 -9.60 5.23 6.68
CA PRO A 265 -8.68 6.00 5.87
C PRO A 265 -7.58 5.02 5.51
N MET A 266 -7.42 4.70 4.22
CA MET A 266 -6.21 4.07 3.74
C MET A 266 -5.09 4.97 4.26
N LYS A 267 -4.38 4.49 5.27
CA LYS A 267 -3.48 5.34 6.03
C LYS A 267 -2.45 5.89 5.04
N PRO A 268 -2.24 7.22 5.02
CA PRO A 268 -1.24 7.78 4.12
C PRO A 268 0.12 7.22 4.51
N ILE A 269 0.91 6.82 3.51
CA ILE A 269 2.31 6.45 3.71
C ILE A 269 3.14 7.71 3.47
N SER A 270 3.69 8.28 4.55
CA SER A 270 4.71 9.33 4.47
C SER A 270 6.05 8.75 4.01
N SER A 271 6.42 7.59 4.54
CA SER A 271 7.54 6.75 4.13
C SER A 271 7.27 5.29 4.53
N LEU A 272 7.88 4.31 3.86
CA LEU A 272 7.78 2.91 4.24
C LEU A 272 8.45 2.63 5.59
N LYS A 273 9.50 3.39 5.91
CA LYS A 273 10.16 3.34 7.22
C LYS A 273 9.24 3.74 8.37
N ASP A 274 8.32 4.69 8.16
CA ASP A 274 7.33 5.05 9.19
C ASP A 274 6.36 3.89 9.47
N VAL A 275 5.96 3.15 8.42
CA VAL A 275 5.12 1.96 8.56
C VAL A 275 5.85 0.87 9.35
N LEU A 276 7.15 0.68 9.12
CA LEU A 276 7.99 -0.23 9.92
C LEU A 276 7.96 0.16 11.40
N GLY A 277 8.02 1.46 11.70
CA GLY A 277 7.99 1.98 13.07
C GLY A 277 6.74 1.61 13.87
N GLU A 278 5.64 1.24 13.21
CA GLU A 278 4.42 0.76 13.86
C GLU A 278 4.43 -0.75 14.09
N ILE A 279 5.06 -1.51 13.20
CA ILE A 279 5.08 -2.98 13.23
C ILE A 279 6.20 -3.50 14.14
N VAL A 280 7.39 -2.89 14.08
CA VAL A 280 8.59 -3.36 14.78
C VAL A 280 8.40 -3.47 16.29
N PRO A 281 7.80 -2.48 17.00
CA PRO A 281 7.63 -2.56 18.45
C PRO A 281 6.70 -3.68 18.93
N LEU A 282 5.92 -4.31 18.04
CA LEU A 282 4.97 -5.35 18.42
C LEU A 282 5.69 -6.66 18.80
N HIS A 283 5.20 -7.29 19.87
CA HIS A 283 5.68 -8.58 20.35
C HIS A 283 5.08 -9.72 19.52
N ARG A 284 5.59 -9.86 18.29
CA ARG A 284 5.12 -10.83 17.30
C ARG A 284 5.76 -12.20 17.52
N THR A 285 4.98 -13.24 17.25
CA THR A 285 5.40 -14.65 17.13
C THR A 285 4.33 -15.38 16.30
N LEU A 286 4.39 -16.71 16.15
CA LEU A 286 3.48 -17.47 15.29
C LEU A 286 1.99 -17.12 15.52
N ALA A 287 1.50 -17.22 16.76
CA ALA A 287 0.17 -16.76 17.17
C ALA A 287 0.25 -15.95 18.47
N SER A 288 -0.03 -14.66 18.39
CA SER A 288 0.07 -13.71 19.53
C SER A 288 -0.78 -12.47 19.29
N GLU A 289 -0.98 -11.67 20.33
CA GLU A 289 -1.61 -10.35 20.20
C GLU A 289 -0.82 -9.40 19.30
N GLY A 290 0.51 -9.46 19.35
CA GLY A 290 1.37 -8.66 18.48
C GLY A 290 1.22 -9.04 17.00
N MET A 291 1.04 -10.33 16.69
CA MET A 291 0.74 -10.80 15.33
C MET A 291 -0.61 -10.25 14.85
N ASP A 292 -1.66 -10.37 15.68
CA ASP A 292 -2.99 -9.85 15.34
C ASP A 292 -2.96 -8.34 15.05
N ALA A 293 -2.30 -7.57 15.92
CA ALA A 293 -2.15 -6.12 15.74
C ALA A 293 -1.38 -5.77 14.46
N ALA A 294 -0.35 -6.55 14.11
CA ALA A 294 0.41 -6.34 12.88
C ALA A 294 -0.46 -6.55 11.63
N LEU A 295 -1.31 -7.57 11.61
CA LEU A 295 -2.26 -7.81 10.51
C LEU A 295 -3.30 -6.67 10.41
N GLU A 296 -3.78 -6.12 11.52
CA GLU A 296 -4.67 -4.95 11.47
C GLU A 296 -3.96 -3.71 10.90
N ILE A 297 -2.69 -3.46 11.30
CA ILE A 297 -1.87 -2.38 10.73
C ILE A 297 -1.71 -2.55 9.22
N ILE A 298 -1.37 -3.76 8.76
CA ILE A 298 -1.23 -4.06 7.32
C ILE A 298 -2.53 -3.72 6.58
N GLY A 299 -3.68 -4.17 7.09
CA GLY A 299 -4.98 -3.91 6.49
C GLY A 299 -5.30 -2.41 6.38
N ALA A 300 -4.94 -1.61 7.39
CA ALA A 300 -5.16 -0.17 7.39
C ALA A 300 -4.38 0.58 6.29
N TYR A 301 -3.31 -0.01 5.75
CA TYR A 301 -2.54 0.55 4.66
C TYR A 301 -2.97 0.09 3.27
N LEU A 302 -3.87 -0.90 3.16
CA LEU A 302 -4.34 -1.43 1.88
C LEU A 302 -5.66 -0.76 1.47
N PRO A 303 -5.86 -0.48 0.17
CA PRO A 303 -7.13 0.08 -0.30
C PRO A 303 -8.23 -0.98 -0.24
N GLU A 304 -9.49 -0.56 -0.12
CA GLU A 304 -10.65 -1.47 -0.10
C GLU A 304 -10.72 -2.39 -1.34
N THR A 305 -10.29 -1.89 -2.50
CA THR A 305 -10.18 -2.66 -3.75
C THR A 305 -9.17 -3.80 -3.69
N ALA A 306 -8.37 -3.87 -2.63
CA ALA A 306 -7.47 -4.98 -2.35
C ALA A 306 -8.18 -6.16 -1.67
N HIS A 307 -9.47 -6.05 -1.35
CA HIS A 307 -10.25 -7.15 -0.76
C HIS A 307 -9.56 -7.77 0.47
N TYR A 308 -8.92 -6.95 1.29
CA TYR A 308 -8.14 -7.41 2.44
C TYR A 308 -9.04 -8.11 3.45
N LYS A 309 -8.60 -9.28 3.92
CA LYS A 309 -9.31 -10.02 4.97
C LYS A 309 -8.31 -10.79 5.81
N ILE A 310 -8.65 -10.93 7.09
CA ILE A 310 -7.92 -11.76 8.05
C ILE A 310 -8.69 -13.07 8.21
N GLU A 311 -7.99 -14.19 8.05
CA GLU A 311 -8.50 -15.52 8.32
C GLU A 311 -7.96 -16.02 9.66
N THR A 312 -8.79 -16.80 10.36
CA THR A 312 -8.44 -17.36 11.67
C THR A 312 -8.61 -18.87 11.63
N TYR A 313 -7.54 -19.60 11.94
CA TYR A 313 -7.55 -21.05 12.02
C TYR A 313 -7.52 -21.50 13.48
N ALA A 314 -8.26 -22.57 13.77
CA ALA A 314 -8.34 -23.14 15.11
C ALA A 314 -6.97 -23.76 15.50
N PRO A 315 -6.50 -23.54 16.74
CA PRO A 315 -5.32 -24.23 17.24
C PRO A 315 -5.42 -25.75 17.15
N LEU A 316 -4.28 -26.41 16.95
CA LEU A 316 -4.13 -27.86 16.83
C LEU A 316 -4.83 -28.50 15.61
N THR A 317 -5.43 -27.71 14.73
CA THR A 317 -5.96 -28.22 13.46
C THR A 317 -4.83 -28.80 12.61
N PRO A 318 -4.94 -30.06 12.14
CA PRO A 318 -3.97 -30.65 11.23
C PRO A 318 -3.95 -29.90 9.89
N VAL A 319 -2.76 -29.54 9.41
CA VAL A 319 -2.53 -28.89 8.11
C VAL A 319 -1.37 -29.60 7.41
N TRP A 320 -1.72 -30.51 6.49
CA TRP A 320 -0.82 -31.51 5.91
C TRP A 320 -0.06 -32.31 6.98
N THR A 321 1.27 -32.20 7.05
CA THR A 321 2.12 -32.87 8.02
C THR A 321 2.35 -32.06 9.30
N TRP A 322 1.76 -30.87 9.39
CA TRP A 322 1.88 -29.93 10.51
C TRP A 322 0.56 -29.81 11.26
N TYR A 323 0.57 -29.02 12.34
CA TYR A 323 -0.64 -28.55 12.99
C TYR A 323 -0.54 -27.04 13.26
N VAL A 324 -1.69 -26.37 13.21
CA VAL A 324 -1.83 -24.96 13.57
C VAL A 324 -1.38 -24.77 15.03
N PRO A 325 -0.42 -23.88 15.34
CA PRO A 325 0.13 -23.77 16.68
C PRO A 325 -0.89 -23.16 17.65
N GLU A 326 -0.74 -23.48 18.94
CA GLU A 326 -1.46 -22.79 20.01
C GLU A 326 -1.12 -21.30 20.04
N ARG A 327 -2.08 -20.50 20.51
CA ARG A 327 -1.84 -19.08 20.78
C ARG A 327 -0.94 -18.93 21.99
N TYR A 328 0.16 -18.20 21.84
CA TYR A 328 1.15 -17.99 22.89
C TYR A 328 0.91 -16.63 23.56
N LEU A 329 0.66 -16.65 24.88
CA LEU A 329 0.56 -15.45 25.71
C LEU A 329 1.68 -15.44 26.73
N VAL A 330 2.23 -14.26 27.00
CA VAL A 330 3.25 -14.03 28.03
C VAL A 330 2.77 -12.89 28.90
N HIS A 331 2.51 -13.18 30.18
CA HIS A 331 2.08 -12.18 31.16
C HIS A 331 3.28 -11.46 31.79
N GLU A 332 4.30 -12.23 32.15
CA GLU A 332 5.59 -11.73 32.62
C GLU A 332 6.66 -12.79 32.38
N ALA A 333 7.89 -12.35 32.08
CA ALA A 333 9.03 -13.24 32.08
C ALA A 333 10.30 -12.46 32.45
N TYR A 334 11.03 -12.94 33.45
CA TYR A 334 12.25 -12.32 33.92
C TYR A 334 13.21 -13.31 34.57
N LEU A 335 14.47 -12.88 34.63
CA LEU A 335 15.55 -13.52 35.37
C LEU A 335 16.02 -12.58 36.48
N GLU A 336 16.09 -13.09 37.70
CA GLU A 336 16.55 -12.36 38.89
C GLU A 336 17.65 -13.15 39.58
N THR A 337 18.61 -12.47 40.21
CA THR A 337 19.48 -13.12 41.20
C THR A 337 18.72 -13.35 42.52
N GLU A 338 19.18 -14.26 43.37
CA GLU A 338 18.54 -14.53 44.68
C GLU A 338 18.49 -13.32 45.63
N ASP A 339 19.34 -12.30 45.41
CA ASP A 339 19.32 -11.02 46.15
C ASP A 339 18.39 -9.95 45.54
N GLY A 340 17.58 -10.32 44.54
CA GLY A 340 16.53 -9.45 44.00
C GLY A 340 16.96 -8.56 42.84
N GLN A 341 18.17 -8.74 42.29
CA GLN A 341 18.62 -7.94 41.15
C GLN A 341 18.03 -8.50 39.85
N ARG A 342 17.19 -7.71 39.17
CA ARG A 342 16.68 -8.03 37.83
C ARG A 342 17.84 -8.02 36.82
N VAL A 343 18.04 -9.15 36.16
CA VAL A 343 19.07 -9.35 35.14
C VAL A 343 18.49 -9.22 33.75
N VAL A 344 17.39 -9.92 33.49
CA VAL A 344 16.70 -9.90 32.20
C VAL A 344 15.22 -9.68 32.47
N ASP A 345 14.57 -8.84 31.68
CA ASP A 345 13.12 -8.63 31.74
C ASP A 345 12.56 -8.61 30.30
N PHE A 346 11.56 -9.47 30.04
CA PHE A 346 10.87 -9.52 28.75
C PHE A 346 10.15 -8.21 28.42
N LYS A 347 9.80 -7.42 29.45
CA LYS A 347 9.20 -6.10 29.27
C LYS A 347 10.15 -5.12 28.59
N ASP A 348 11.47 -5.29 28.77
CA ASP A 348 12.46 -4.40 28.16
C ASP A 348 12.65 -4.72 26.68
N ASN A 349 12.64 -6.01 26.32
CA ASN A 349 12.72 -6.45 24.94
C ASN A 349 12.13 -7.86 24.75
N PRO A 350 11.24 -8.09 23.78
CA PRO A 350 10.68 -9.42 23.56
C PRO A 350 11.73 -10.47 23.14
N LEU A 351 12.87 -10.03 22.59
CA LEU A 351 14.00 -10.88 22.25
C LEU A 351 14.63 -11.54 23.48
N ASN A 352 14.42 -10.99 24.68
CA ASN A 352 14.96 -11.54 25.92
C ASN A 352 14.38 -12.90 26.31
N LEU A 353 13.24 -13.31 25.76
CA LEU A 353 12.64 -14.61 26.02
C LEU A 353 12.77 -15.48 24.77
N VAL A 354 13.19 -16.74 24.93
CA VAL A 354 13.11 -17.71 23.85
C VAL A 354 11.64 -17.88 23.46
N SER A 355 11.29 -17.55 22.21
CA SER A 355 9.89 -17.57 21.77
C SER A 355 9.27 -18.97 21.94
N TYR A 356 8.04 -19.03 22.45
CA TYR A 356 7.33 -20.25 22.85
C TYR A 356 7.96 -20.98 24.06
N SER A 357 8.60 -20.25 24.98
CA SER A 357 9.08 -20.80 26.24
C SER A 357 7.95 -21.38 27.11
N LEU A 358 8.21 -22.52 27.76
CA LEU A 358 7.33 -23.12 28.76
C LEU A 358 7.28 -22.29 30.05
N PRO A 359 6.14 -22.27 30.77
CA PRO A 359 6.01 -21.52 32.01
C PRO A 359 6.84 -22.13 33.15
N MET A 360 7.37 -21.28 34.02
CA MET A 360 8.03 -21.66 35.27
C MET A 360 8.09 -20.51 36.29
N ASP A 361 8.25 -20.86 37.56
CA ASP A 361 8.66 -19.97 38.64
C ASP A 361 9.52 -20.81 39.59
N THR A 362 10.84 -20.75 39.42
CA THR A 362 11.76 -21.61 40.16
C THR A 362 13.09 -20.92 40.44
N LEU A 363 13.77 -21.34 41.50
CA LEU A 363 15.11 -20.89 41.86
C LEU A 363 16.12 -21.96 41.41
N LEU A 364 17.06 -21.60 40.54
CA LEU A 364 18.05 -22.52 39.97
C LEU A 364 19.48 -22.15 40.34
N PRO A 365 20.37 -23.13 40.57
CA PRO A 365 21.81 -22.89 40.60
C PRO A 365 22.34 -22.58 39.19
N TRP A 366 23.50 -21.91 39.12
CA TRP A 366 24.15 -21.54 37.85
C TRP A 366 24.27 -22.70 36.84
N SER A 367 24.67 -23.89 37.31
CA SER A 367 24.88 -25.07 36.46
C SER A 367 23.61 -25.55 35.74
N GLU A 368 22.44 -25.27 36.31
CA GLU A 368 21.14 -25.61 35.70
C GLU A 368 20.60 -24.46 34.84
N LEU A 369 20.94 -23.21 35.16
CA LEU A 369 20.52 -22.04 34.40
C LEU A 369 21.32 -21.86 33.10
N GLU A 370 22.66 -22.00 33.16
CA GLU A 370 23.57 -21.67 32.06
C GLU A 370 23.19 -22.27 30.70
N PRO A 371 22.73 -23.54 30.59
CA PRO A 371 22.32 -24.12 29.31
C PRO A 371 21.09 -23.45 28.66
N HIS A 372 20.34 -22.65 29.43
CA HIS A 372 19.14 -21.93 29.01
C HIS A 372 19.37 -20.43 28.77
N LEU A 373 20.63 -19.98 28.84
CA LEU A 373 21.03 -18.61 28.53
C LEU A 373 21.66 -18.55 27.13
N TYR A 374 21.16 -17.64 26.30
CA TYR A 374 21.59 -17.50 24.91
C TYR A 374 22.15 -16.10 24.65
N PHE A 375 23.30 -16.03 23.99
CA PHE A 375 23.98 -14.78 23.63
C PHE A 375 24.64 -14.91 22.25
N ASN A 376 25.05 -13.79 21.66
CA ASN A 376 25.76 -13.76 20.39
C ASN A 376 27.26 -13.43 20.60
N GLU A 377 28.15 -14.35 20.27
CA GLU A 377 29.61 -14.16 20.39
C GLU A 377 30.17 -13.11 19.42
N LYS A 378 29.61 -13.03 18.20
CA LYS A 378 30.08 -12.08 17.17
C LYS A 378 29.60 -10.66 17.44
N ARG A 379 28.45 -10.51 18.11
CA ARG A 379 27.83 -9.23 18.48
C ARG A 379 27.58 -9.18 19.98
N PRO A 380 28.62 -8.98 20.80
CA PRO A 380 28.54 -9.19 22.24
C PRO A 380 27.64 -8.18 22.98
N HIS A 381 27.26 -7.07 22.32
CA HIS A 381 26.33 -6.09 22.85
C HIS A 381 24.86 -6.37 22.49
N ALA A 382 24.61 -7.18 21.45
CA ALA A 382 23.27 -7.43 20.94
C ALA A 382 22.62 -8.63 21.64
N ILE A 383 21.30 -8.60 21.77
CA ILE A 383 20.52 -9.73 22.28
C ILE A 383 20.12 -10.58 21.07
N PRO A 384 20.45 -11.88 21.03
CA PRO A 384 20.05 -12.75 19.93
C PRO A 384 18.56 -13.08 20.01
N TRP A 385 17.95 -13.33 18.86
CA TRP A 385 16.64 -13.98 18.80
C TRP A 385 16.79 -15.50 18.82
N LYS A 386 15.97 -16.18 19.62
CA LYS A 386 15.87 -17.63 19.70
C LYS A 386 14.42 -18.04 19.84
N PHE A 387 14.07 -19.17 19.25
CA PHE A 387 12.72 -19.71 19.27
C PHE A 387 12.73 -21.24 19.32
N LYS A 388 11.68 -21.81 19.93
CA LYS A 388 11.43 -23.25 20.03
C LYS A 388 9.93 -23.54 19.96
N TYR A 389 9.37 -23.40 18.77
CA TYR A 389 7.91 -23.44 18.56
C TYR A 389 7.28 -24.80 18.85
N TYR A 390 7.85 -25.87 18.29
CA TYR A 390 7.29 -27.22 18.32
C TYR A 390 8.06 -28.18 19.22
N ASP A 391 9.39 -28.12 19.22
CA ASP A 391 10.25 -28.81 20.21
C ASP A 391 10.46 -27.90 21.42
N ARG A 392 9.42 -27.81 22.26
CA ARG A 392 9.31 -26.80 23.31
C ARG A 392 10.40 -26.97 24.37
N SER A 393 10.89 -25.83 24.82
CA SER A 393 11.79 -25.73 25.96
C SER A 393 11.59 -24.35 26.58
N TRP A 394 12.61 -23.80 27.21
CA TRP A 394 12.59 -22.45 27.76
C TRP A 394 13.98 -21.84 27.75
N GLY A 395 14.06 -20.52 27.87
CA GLY A 395 15.32 -19.85 28.11
C GLY A 395 15.23 -18.33 27.97
N PHE A 396 16.32 -17.67 28.32
CA PHE A 396 16.48 -16.22 28.19
C PHE A 396 17.62 -15.89 27.24
N CYS A 397 17.43 -14.85 26.43
CA CYS A 397 18.47 -14.25 25.63
C CYS A 397 18.97 -12.98 26.30
N LEU A 398 20.26 -12.72 26.20
CA LEU A 398 20.91 -11.52 26.71
C LEU A 398 22.17 -11.21 25.90
N SER A 399 22.69 -10.00 26.05
CA SER A 399 23.98 -9.67 25.44
C SER A 399 25.11 -10.49 26.07
N LYS A 400 26.13 -10.85 25.29
CA LYS A 400 27.33 -11.53 25.83
C LYS A 400 27.99 -10.70 26.93
N ASN A 401 28.05 -9.39 26.73
CA ASN A 401 28.58 -8.43 27.70
C ASN A 401 27.87 -8.56 29.05
N GLN A 402 26.54 -8.68 29.04
CA GLN A 402 25.77 -8.89 30.26
C GLN A 402 25.98 -10.29 30.82
N PHE A 403 25.91 -11.32 29.98
CA PHE A 403 26.14 -12.71 30.37
C PHE A 403 27.46 -12.89 31.13
N ASP A 404 28.53 -12.23 30.67
CA ASP A 404 29.87 -12.32 31.28
C ASP A 404 29.98 -11.71 32.67
N THR A 405 29.06 -10.82 33.03
CA THR A 405 29.04 -10.16 34.34
C THR A 405 28.24 -10.91 35.39
N LEU A 406 27.45 -11.92 35.01
CA LEU A 406 26.56 -12.60 35.94
C LEU A 406 27.35 -13.43 36.96
N PRO A 407 27.06 -13.35 38.27
CA PRO A 407 27.68 -14.20 39.29
C PRO A 407 27.41 -15.69 39.08
N ARG A 408 28.43 -16.54 39.15
CA ARG A 408 28.33 -18.01 38.90
C ARG A 408 28.09 -18.81 40.17
N ASP A 409 28.27 -18.18 41.31
CA ASP A 409 28.13 -18.73 42.66
C ASP A 409 26.74 -18.47 43.28
N LYS A 410 25.90 -17.67 42.62
CA LYS A 410 24.53 -17.34 43.06
C LYS A 410 23.49 -18.25 42.44
N ASN A 411 22.34 -18.36 43.12
CA ASN A 411 21.12 -18.86 42.52
C ASN A 411 20.35 -17.75 41.80
N TYR A 412 19.51 -18.15 40.85
CA TYR A 412 18.69 -17.25 40.05
C TYR A 412 17.24 -17.67 40.08
N ARG A 413 16.36 -16.70 40.34
CA ARG A 413 14.93 -16.91 40.18
C ARG A 413 14.56 -16.70 38.72
N VAL A 414 14.02 -17.75 38.12
CA VAL A 414 13.53 -17.77 36.75
C VAL A 414 12.02 -17.72 36.81
N VAL A 415 11.42 -16.67 36.25
CA VAL A 415 9.97 -16.51 36.15
C VAL A 415 9.59 -16.39 34.69
N ILE A 416 8.73 -17.27 34.22
CA ILE A 416 8.08 -17.24 32.91
C ILE A 416 6.63 -17.60 33.14
N ARG A 417 5.73 -16.62 33.04
CA ARG A 417 4.28 -16.82 33.15
C ARG A 417 3.68 -16.71 31.77
N SER A 418 3.65 -17.83 31.07
CA SER A 418 3.12 -17.94 29.73
C SER A 418 2.03 -19.00 29.62
N GLU A 419 1.15 -18.84 28.63
CA GLU A 419 0.04 -19.73 28.35
C GLU A 419 0.01 -20.14 26.88
N PHE A 420 -0.50 -21.35 26.63
CA PHE A 420 -0.73 -21.90 25.28
C PHE A 420 -2.22 -22.17 25.13
N LEU A 421 -2.95 -21.21 24.53
CA LEU A 421 -4.40 -21.31 24.41
C LEU A 421 -4.78 -22.13 23.17
N THR A 422 -5.74 -23.02 23.38
CA THR A 422 -6.28 -23.93 22.36
C THR A 422 -7.74 -23.65 22.03
N ASP A 423 -8.45 -22.88 22.88
CA ASP A 423 -9.84 -22.52 22.64
C ASP A 423 -9.93 -21.47 21.52
N PRO A 424 -10.55 -21.78 20.36
CA PRO A 424 -10.72 -20.81 19.28
C PRO A 424 -11.47 -19.54 19.69
N ALA A 425 -12.31 -19.60 20.72
CA ALA A 425 -13.02 -18.42 21.25
C ALA A 425 -12.07 -17.43 21.96
N GLN A 426 -10.89 -17.88 22.40
CA GLN A 426 -9.85 -17.07 23.02
C GLN A 426 -8.81 -16.55 22.01
N GLY A 427 -9.13 -16.65 20.71
CA GLY A 427 -8.28 -16.23 19.60
C GLY A 427 -7.57 -17.42 18.93
N GLY A 428 -7.54 -17.42 17.60
CA GLY A 428 -6.87 -18.44 16.79
C GLY A 428 -5.54 -17.97 16.20
N PHE A 429 -4.99 -18.81 15.33
CA PHE A 429 -3.83 -18.49 14.50
C PHE A 429 -4.31 -17.71 13.28
N LYS A 430 -3.79 -16.49 13.09
CA LYS A 430 -4.27 -15.58 12.06
C LYS A 430 -3.27 -15.39 10.93
N VAL A 431 -3.81 -15.33 9.72
CA VAL A 431 -3.12 -14.92 8.50
C VAL A 431 -4.00 -13.93 7.78
N ALA A 432 -3.46 -13.20 6.82
CA ALA A 432 -4.23 -12.28 6.00
C ALA A 432 -3.94 -12.43 4.53
N GLU A 433 -4.93 -12.10 3.73
CA GLU A 433 -4.79 -11.97 2.28
C GLU A 433 -5.33 -10.63 1.79
N ALA A 434 -4.77 -10.15 0.69
CA ALA A 434 -5.33 -9.12 -0.15
C ALA A 434 -5.23 -9.57 -1.62
N VAL A 435 -6.28 -9.36 -2.40
CA VAL A 435 -6.32 -9.70 -3.82
C VAL A 435 -6.52 -8.44 -4.64
N ILE A 436 -5.55 -8.12 -5.50
CA ILE A 436 -5.67 -7.04 -6.48
C ILE A 436 -6.11 -7.63 -7.82
N HIS A 437 -7.27 -7.20 -8.31
CA HIS A 437 -7.75 -7.59 -9.63
C HIS A 437 -7.20 -6.68 -10.74
N PRO A 438 -7.03 -7.21 -11.97
CA PRO A 438 -6.73 -6.38 -13.13
C PRO A 438 -7.94 -5.50 -13.50
N ARG A 439 -7.75 -4.56 -14.43
CA ARG A 439 -8.84 -3.77 -15.01
C ARG A 439 -9.95 -4.70 -15.53
N GLY A 440 -11.20 -4.44 -15.16
CA GLY A 440 -12.32 -5.30 -15.58
C GLY A 440 -12.56 -6.54 -14.72
N GLY A 441 -11.81 -6.73 -13.62
CA GLY A 441 -12.07 -7.76 -12.61
C GLY A 441 -11.31 -9.08 -12.84
N LYS A 442 -11.61 -10.10 -12.04
CA LYS A 442 -10.94 -11.41 -12.07
C LYS A 442 -11.07 -12.10 -13.45
N SER A 443 -9.96 -12.63 -13.96
CA SER A 443 -9.89 -13.47 -15.16
C SER A 443 -9.44 -14.89 -14.78
N PRO A 444 -10.37 -15.84 -14.58
CA PRO A 444 -10.02 -17.20 -14.13
C PRO A 444 -9.01 -17.91 -15.03
N SER A 445 -9.08 -17.70 -16.35
CA SER A 445 -8.16 -18.32 -17.32
C SER A 445 -6.72 -17.79 -17.24
N ALA A 446 -6.51 -16.59 -16.70
CA ALA A 446 -5.19 -16.02 -16.53
C ALA A 446 -4.51 -16.46 -15.21
N GLY A 447 -5.30 -16.99 -14.26
CA GLY A 447 -4.81 -17.43 -12.95
C GLY A 447 -4.44 -16.28 -12.02
N GLU A 448 -3.60 -16.58 -11.04
CA GLU A 448 -3.15 -15.64 -10.01
C GLU A 448 -1.63 -15.74 -9.79
N MET A 449 -1.01 -14.64 -9.38
CA MET A 449 0.35 -14.65 -8.81
C MET A 449 0.28 -14.52 -7.29
N PHE A 450 1.04 -15.34 -6.56
CA PHE A 450 1.04 -15.40 -5.10
C PHE A 450 2.27 -14.70 -4.51
N ILE A 451 2.05 -13.57 -3.84
CA ILE A 451 3.09 -12.73 -3.24
C ILE A 451 3.08 -12.94 -1.73
N MET A 452 4.22 -13.32 -1.16
CA MET A 452 4.35 -13.70 0.26
C MET A 452 5.28 -12.74 1.00
N ALA A 453 4.90 -12.36 2.22
CA ALA A 453 5.77 -11.70 3.19
C ALA A 453 5.38 -12.16 4.61
N HIS A 454 6.36 -12.48 5.46
CA HIS A 454 6.07 -12.94 6.82
C HIS A 454 6.22 -11.82 7.85
N VAL A 455 5.45 -11.89 8.94
CA VAL A 455 5.38 -10.83 9.94
C VAL A 455 5.53 -11.36 11.38
N CYS A 456 5.97 -12.61 11.56
CA CYS A 456 6.05 -13.25 12.87
C CYS A 456 7.23 -12.84 13.75
N HIS A 457 8.27 -12.21 13.21
CA HIS A 457 9.50 -11.95 13.97
C HIS A 457 9.31 -10.74 14.91
N PRO A 458 9.59 -10.87 16.23
CA PRO A 458 9.45 -9.77 17.18
C PRO A 458 10.62 -8.80 17.09
N ASN A 459 10.34 -7.50 17.24
CA ASN A 459 11.34 -6.43 17.43
C ASN A 459 12.54 -6.49 16.47
N GLN A 460 12.28 -6.90 15.23
CA GLN A 460 13.23 -6.98 14.14
C GLN A 460 12.65 -6.24 12.93
N ALA A 461 13.46 -5.40 12.30
CA ALA A 461 13.02 -4.49 11.25
C ALA A 461 13.18 -5.08 9.85
N ASN A 462 14.39 -5.48 9.49
CA ASN A 462 14.68 -6.05 8.19
C ASN A 462 14.07 -7.45 8.05
N ASP A 463 14.16 -8.29 9.08
CA ASP A 463 13.59 -9.64 9.09
C ASP A 463 12.33 -9.72 9.99
N ASP A 464 11.11 -9.69 9.45
CA ASP A 464 10.77 -9.39 8.06
C ASP A 464 9.69 -8.31 7.90
N ALA A 465 9.66 -7.36 8.84
CA ALA A 465 8.77 -6.20 8.68
C ALA A 465 9.09 -5.43 7.37
N ALA A 466 10.35 -5.40 6.92
CA ALA A 466 10.76 -4.80 5.65
C ALA A 466 10.09 -5.45 4.42
N GLY A 467 10.04 -6.78 4.36
CA GLY A 467 9.34 -7.50 3.30
C GLY A 467 7.85 -7.15 3.28
N VAL A 468 7.23 -7.08 4.45
CA VAL A 468 5.81 -6.72 4.63
C VAL A 468 5.50 -5.31 4.09
N VAL A 469 6.25 -4.28 4.49
CA VAL A 469 5.97 -2.90 4.02
C VAL A 469 6.26 -2.74 2.52
N THR A 470 7.21 -3.52 1.99
CA THR A 470 7.48 -3.57 0.55
C THR A 470 6.29 -4.17 -0.19
N ALA A 471 5.72 -5.28 0.30
CA ALA A 471 4.54 -5.91 -0.25
C ALA A 471 3.30 -4.98 -0.20
N ILE A 472 3.10 -4.24 0.91
CA ILE A 472 2.06 -3.20 1.01
C ILE A 472 2.20 -2.16 -0.10
N GLU A 473 3.42 -1.65 -0.33
CA GLU A 473 3.63 -0.64 -1.37
C GLU A 473 3.32 -1.19 -2.77
N VAL A 474 3.78 -2.41 -3.09
CA VAL A 474 3.46 -3.05 -4.37
C VAL A 474 1.95 -3.23 -4.54
N ALA A 475 1.26 -3.74 -3.52
CA ALA A 475 -0.20 -3.91 -3.54
C ALA A 475 -0.93 -2.59 -3.80
N ARG A 476 -0.52 -1.51 -3.13
CA ARG A 476 -1.09 -0.17 -3.32
C ARG A 476 -0.84 0.37 -4.73
N ARG A 477 0.35 0.17 -5.29
CA ARG A 477 0.69 0.60 -6.66
C ARG A 477 -0.11 -0.17 -7.71
N LEU A 478 -0.29 -1.47 -7.53
CA LEU A 478 -1.13 -2.28 -8.40
C LEU A 478 -2.61 -1.91 -8.27
N ALA A 479 -3.11 -1.59 -7.07
CA ALA A 479 -4.48 -1.12 -6.92
C ALA A 479 -4.71 0.26 -7.57
N ALA A 480 -3.74 1.17 -7.46
CA ALA A 480 -3.80 2.49 -8.07
C ALA A 480 -3.62 2.46 -9.60
N ASN A 481 -2.82 1.52 -10.12
CA ASN A 481 -2.61 1.28 -11.54
C ASN A 481 -2.75 -0.22 -11.86
N PRO A 482 -4.00 -0.70 -11.99
CA PRO A 482 -4.29 -2.12 -12.18
C PRO A 482 -3.68 -2.71 -13.44
N LEU A 483 -3.40 -4.01 -13.39
CA LEU A 483 -2.92 -4.78 -14.54
C LEU A 483 -3.94 -4.73 -15.71
N PRO A 484 -3.50 -4.96 -16.97
CA PRO A 484 -4.37 -4.91 -18.13
C PRO A 484 -5.57 -5.87 -18.04
N ALA A 485 -6.67 -5.52 -18.70
CA ALA A 485 -7.87 -6.36 -18.69
C ALA A 485 -7.62 -7.75 -19.28
N GLY A 486 -8.15 -8.77 -18.62
CA GLY A 486 -7.94 -10.18 -18.95
C GLY A 486 -6.65 -10.79 -18.39
N SER A 487 -5.80 -10.01 -17.69
CA SER A 487 -4.58 -10.50 -17.03
C SER A 487 -4.90 -11.24 -15.71
N MET A 488 -3.86 -11.71 -15.02
CA MET A 488 -3.97 -12.42 -13.73
C MET A 488 -4.34 -11.47 -12.58
N SER A 489 -4.92 -12.02 -11.51
CA SER A 489 -4.98 -11.30 -10.23
C SER A 489 -3.67 -11.47 -9.46
N VAL A 490 -3.37 -10.55 -8.56
CA VAL A 490 -2.19 -10.65 -7.69
C VAL A 490 -2.67 -10.77 -6.26
N ARG A 491 -2.35 -11.89 -5.62
CA ARG A 491 -2.70 -12.20 -4.24
C ARG A 491 -1.50 -11.93 -3.35
N PHE A 492 -1.67 -11.03 -2.40
CA PHE A 492 -0.72 -10.75 -1.33
C PHE A 492 -1.13 -11.54 -0.10
N TRP A 493 -0.19 -12.24 0.50
CA TRP A 493 -0.38 -13.05 1.69
C TRP A 493 0.57 -12.56 2.78
N PHE A 494 0.04 -12.46 4.00
CA PHE A 494 0.76 -12.03 5.20
C PHE A 494 0.50 -12.99 6.36
N GLY A 495 1.54 -13.44 7.05
CA GLY A 495 1.35 -14.33 8.19
C GLY A 495 2.65 -14.76 8.84
N ALA A 496 2.61 -15.88 9.56
CA ALA A 496 3.82 -16.46 10.15
C ALA A 496 4.60 -17.26 9.12
N GLU A 497 5.91 -17.08 9.10
CA GLU A 497 6.86 -17.82 8.28
C GLU A 497 6.60 -19.34 8.34
N THR A 498 6.66 -20.02 7.19
CA THR A 498 6.48 -21.47 7.00
C THR A 498 5.09 -21.98 7.38
N ILE A 499 4.76 -22.03 8.68
CA ILE A 499 3.50 -22.60 9.15
C ILE A 499 2.29 -21.77 8.70
N GLY A 500 2.42 -20.46 8.56
CA GLY A 500 1.34 -19.61 8.07
C GLY A 500 0.97 -19.93 6.63
N THR A 501 1.97 -20.01 5.76
CA THR A 501 1.77 -20.37 4.35
C THR A 501 1.20 -21.78 4.22
N ILE A 502 1.72 -22.73 5.01
CA ILE A 502 1.19 -24.11 5.08
C ILE A 502 -0.27 -24.13 5.53
N ALA A 503 -0.60 -23.44 6.62
CA ALA A 503 -1.96 -23.43 7.15
C ALA A 503 -2.93 -22.79 6.15
N TYR A 504 -2.54 -21.69 5.52
CA TYR A 504 -3.35 -21.03 4.50
C TYR A 504 -3.58 -21.95 3.28
N LEU A 505 -2.51 -22.49 2.69
CA LEU A 505 -2.62 -23.32 1.48
C LEU A 505 -3.33 -24.66 1.75
N ALA A 506 -3.19 -25.24 2.93
CA ALA A 506 -3.92 -26.46 3.31
C ALA A 506 -5.45 -26.23 3.42
N HIS A 507 -5.88 -25.00 3.74
CA HIS A 507 -7.31 -24.62 3.73
C HIS A 507 -7.78 -24.11 2.36
N HIS A 508 -6.86 -23.90 1.42
CA HIS A 508 -7.11 -23.32 0.10
C HIS A 508 -6.50 -24.14 -1.04
N GLU A 509 -6.53 -25.47 -0.93
CA GLU A 509 -5.97 -26.36 -1.96
C GLU A 509 -6.62 -26.15 -3.34
N GLU A 510 -7.87 -25.69 -3.38
CA GLU A 510 -8.59 -25.36 -4.60
C GLU A 510 -7.97 -24.19 -5.38
N LEU A 511 -7.20 -23.31 -4.72
CA LEU A 511 -6.55 -22.17 -5.36
C LEU A 511 -5.24 -22.56 -6.05
N ILE A 512 -4.57 -23.61 -5.56
CA ILE A 512 -3.21 -23.98 -5.96
C ILE A 512 -3.08 -24.18 -7.48
N PRO A 513 -3.99 -24.89 -8.19
CA PRO A 513 -3.89 -25.06 -9.64
C PRO A 513 -3.99 -23.74 -10.43
N GLY A 514 -4.55 -22.69 -9.82
CA GLY A 514 -4.68 -21.36 -10.40
C GLY A 514 -3.43 -20.49 -10.29
N PHE A 515 -2.47 -20.85 -9.45
CA PHE A 515 -1.24 -20.07 -9.27
C PHE A 515 -0.29 -20.27 -10.45
N LYS A 516 0.06 -19.18 -11.13
CA LYS A 516 0.99 -19.18 -12.28
C LYS A 516 2.44 -18.93 -11.86
N GLY A 517 2.64 -18.35 -10.68
CA GLY A 517 3.95 -18.16 -10.05
C GLY A 517 3.80 -17.41 -8.74
N GLY A 518 4.92 -17.22 -8.04
CA GLY A 518 4.97 -16.46 -6.80
C GLY A 518 6.27 -15.73 -6.57
N ILE A 519 6.23 -14.77 -5.65
CA ILE A 519 7.40 -14.04 -5.18
C ILE A 519 7.33 -13.97 -3.66
N PHE A 520 8.35 -14.51 -3.01
CA PHE A 520 8.59 -14.28 -1.60
C PHE A 520 9.46 -13.03 -1.43
N ILE A 521 8.99 -12.10 -0.61
CA ILE A 521 9.63 -10.81 -0.38
C ILE A 521 10.13 -10.81 1.05
N GLU A 522 11.44 -10.73 1.24
CA GLU A 522 12.05 -10.77 2.57
C GLU A 522 13.26 -9.84 2.69
N MET A 523 13.51 -9.23 3.85
CA MET A 523 14.77 -8.55 4.17
C MET A 523 15.19 -7.46 3.16
N THR A 524 14.25 -6.62 2.73
CA THR A 524 14.42 -5.68 1.60
C THR A 524 15.02 -4.32 1.97
N GLY A 525 15.15 -4.00 3.26
CA GLY A 525 15.39 -2.64 3.74
C GLY A 525 16.83 -2.24 4.04
N ASN A 526 17.76 -3.19 4.14
CA ASN A 526 19.18 -2.90 4.40
C ASN A 526 19.94 -2.41 3.14
N ASP A 527 21.19 -1.94 3.31
CA ASP A 527 21.98 -1.32 2.23
C ASP A 527 22.67 -2.31 1.26
N ASN A 528 22.61 -3.62 1.49
CA ASN A 528 23.23 -4.59 0.57
C ASN A 528 22.56 -4.61 -0.81
N SER A 529 23.23 -5.14 -1.82
CA SER A 529 22.60 -5.39 -3.14
C SER A 529 21.49 -6.44 -3.06
N ILE A 530 20.45 -6.25 -3.88
CA ILE A 530 19.37 -7.23 -4.07
C ILE A 530 19.97 -8.59 -4.43
N ALA A 531 19.48 -9.64 -3.79
CA ALA A 531 19.64 -11.02 -4.18
C ALA A 531 18.35 -11.52 -4.82
N LEU A 532 18.46 -12.07 -6.03
CA LEU A 532 17.40 -12.83 -6.67
C LEU A 532 17.67 -14.31 -6.46
N GLN A 533 16.83 -14.94 -5.66
CA GLN A 533 16.82 -16.39 -5.52
C GLN A 533 15.84 -16.98 -6.53
N HIS A 534 16.35 -17.92 -7.32
CA HIS A 534 15.63 -18.53 -8.43
C HIS A 534 14.57 -19.52 -7.93
N THR A 535 13.59 -19.79 -8.78
CA THR A 535 12.64 -20.88 -8.55
C THR A 535 13.39 -22.22 -8.59
N ARG A 536 12.77 -23.28 -8.04
CA ARG A 536 13.35 -24.64 -8.05
C ARG A 536 13.62 -25.18 -9.45
N GLN A 537 12.91 -24.65 -10.45
CA GLN A 537 13.08 -24.99 -11.86
C GLN A 537 14.33 -24.36 -12.47
N HIS A 538 14.84 -23.28 -11.87
CA HIS A 538 16.02 -22.51 -12.28
C HIS A 538 15.97 -21.86 -13.68
N ASN A 539 14.94 -22.11 -14.47
CA ASN A 539 14.80 -21.57 -15.83
C ASN A 539 13.35 -21.24 -16.21
N SER A 540 12.47 -21.14 -15.21
CA SER A 540 11.07 -20.81 -15.42
C SER A 540 10.95 -19.46 -16.15
N ALA A 541 9.79 -19.20 -16.74
CA ALA A 541 9.52 -17.87 -17.32
C ALA A 541 9.71 -16.76 -16.27
N LEU A 542 9.37 -17.04 -15.01
CA LEU A 542 9.52 -16.10 -13.90
C LEU A 542 11.00 -15.82 -13.58
N ASP A 543 11.88 -16.84 -13.58
CA ASP A 543 13.34 -16.64 -13.43
C ASP A 543 13.89 -15.72 -14.49
N LYS A 544 13.55 -15.97 -15.76
CA LYS A 544 14.04 -15.18 -16.89
C LYS A 544 13.58 -13.72 -16.78
N VAL A 545 12.31 -13.50 -16.39
CA VAL A 545 11.77 -12.15 -16.15
C VAL A 545 12.49 -11.46 -15.00
N GLY A 546 12.68 -12.14 -13.86
CA GLY A 546 13.42 -11.59 -12.71
C GLY A 546 14.84 -11.14 -13.08
N GLN A 547 15.56 -11.99 -13.80
CA GLN A 547 16.90 -11.67 -14.31
C GLN A 547 16.89 -10.50 -15.29
N TYR A 548 15.94 -10.49 -16.22
CA TYR A 548 15.79 -9.41 -17.19
C TYR A 548 15.58 -8.06 -16.50
N VAL A 549 14.65 -8.00 -15.53
CA VAL A 549 14.33 -6.77 -14.81
C VAL A 549 15.55 -6.24 -14.07
N LEU A 550 16.28 -7.10 -13.36
CA LEU A 550 17.48 -6.67 -12.63
C LEU A 550 18.62 -6.25 -13.55
N LYS A 551 18.89 -7.00 -14.64
CA LYS A 551 19.91 -6.63 -15.63
C LYS A 551 19.61 -5.30 -16.31
N LYS A 552 18.34 -5.06 -16.67
CA LYS A 552 17.88 -3.81 -17.30
C LYS A 552 18.11 -2.58 -16.41
N ARG A 553 18.03 -2.73 -15.09
CA ARG A 553 18.32 -1.63 -14.15
C ARG A 553 19.77 -1.18 -14.16
N GLY A 554 20.70 -2.00 -14.68
CA GLY A 554 22.13 -1.67 -14.76
C GLY A 554 22.82 -1.52 -13.40
N LYS A 555 22.23 -2.07 -12.34
CA LYS A 555 22.83 -2.14 -11.00
C LYS A 555 23.36 -3.55 -10.72
N GLU A 556 24.39 -3.65 -9.89
CA GLU A 556 24.86 -4.94 -9.41
C GLU A 556 23.79 -5.59 -8.52
N PHE A 557 23.55 -6.87 -8.74
CA PHE A 557 22.68 -7.72 -7.92
C PHE A 557 23.35 -9.09 -7.77
N ARG A 558 22.91 -9.84 -6.76
CA ARG A 558 23.37 -11.21 -6.51
C ARG A 558 22.30 -12.18 -6.98
N GLU A 559 22.74 -13.39 -7.30
CA GLU A 559 21.84 -14.48 -7.67
C GLU A 559 22.17 -15.70 -6.82
N GLY A 560 21.16 -16.48 -6.48
CA GLY A 560 21.31 -17.78 -5.87
C GLY A 560 20.30 -18.76 -6.43
N THR A 561 20.67 -20.03 -6.41
CA THR A 561 19.78 -21.14 -6.71
C THR A 561 18.74 -21.29 -5.59
N PHE A 562 17.65 -22.00 -5.88
CA PHE A 562 16.53 -22.21 -4.97
C PHE A 562 16.98 -22.63 -3.56
N ALA A 563 16.54 -21.86 -2.56
CA ALA A 563 16.85 -22.01 -1.14
C ALA A 563 18.35 -21.86 -0.74
N ASP A 564 19.21 -21.31 -1.61
CA ASP A 564 20.66 -21.16 -1.34
C ASP A 564 21.07 -19.77 -0.82
N VAL A 565 20.34 -18.70 -1.16
CA VAL A 565 20.57 -17.37 -0.55
C VAL A 565 20.10 -17.42 0.90
N ILE A 566 18.83 -17.79 1.07
CA ILE A 566 18.16 -18.04 2.34
C ILE A 566 16.98 -18.98 2.06
N ALA A 567 16.72 -19.90 2.98
CA ALA A 567 15.76 -20.98 2.82
C ALA A 567 14.51 -20.71 3.65
N ASN A 568 13.40 -20.33 3.02
CA ASN A 568 12.23 -19.80 3.72
C ASN A 568 10.91 -20.21 2.98
N ASP A 569 9.87 -19.35 2.97
CA ASP A 569 8.50 -19.64 2.51
C ASP A 569 8.39 -19.96 1.02
N GLU A 570 9.35 -19.55 0.19
CA GLU A 570 9.44 -20.00 -1.21
C GLU A 570 9.50 -21.53 -1.30
N ARG A 571 10.00 -22.21 -0.26
CA ARG A 571 10.04 -23.67 -0.16
C ARG A 571 8.70 -24.31 0.09
N VAL A 572 7.73 -23.58 0.65
CA VAL A 572 6.37 -24.09 0.81
C VAL A 572 5.71 -24.10 -0.57
N LEU A 573 5.65 -22.94 -1.23
CA LEU A 573 4.94 -22.79 -2.50
C LEU A 573 5.62 -23.55 -3.67
N ASN A 574 6.95 -23.48 -3.77
CA ASN A 574 7.72 -24.19 -4.80
C ASN A 574 8.22 -25.56 -4.32
N GLY A 575 7.76 -26.01 -3.15
CA GLY A 575 8.11 -27.28 -2.54
C GLY A 575 7.50 -28.49 -3.27
N PRO A 576 7.94 -29.71 -2.91
CA PRO A 576 7.34 -30.94 -3.41
C PRO A 576 5.84 -30.99 -3.15
N GLY A 577 5.06 -31.35 -4.16
CA GLY A 577 3.60 -31.49 -4.07
C GLY A 577 2.81 -30.25 -4.49
N LEU A 578 3.40 -29.05 -4.42
CA LEU A 578 2.79 -27.81 -4.89
C LEU A 578 3.40 -27.34 -6.22
N ASN A 579 4.74 -27.37 -6.31
CA ASN A 579 5.50 -27.13 -7.55
C ASN A 579 5.22 -25.78 -8.25
N VAL A 580 4.65 -24.79 -7.54
CA VAL A 580 4.40 -23.46 -8.10
C VAL A 580 5.71 -22.68 -8.14
N PRO A 581 6.21 -22.24 -9.31
CA PRO A 581 7.49 -21.52 -9.40
C PRO A 581 7.47 -20.25 -8.54
N CYS A 582 8.39 -20.15 -7.58
CA CYS A 582 8.46 -19.02 -6.66
C CYS A 582 9.88 -18.44 -6.58
N LEU A 583 10.01 -17.14 -6.87
CA LEU A 583 11.25 -16.40 -6.61
C LEU A 583 11.33 -16.03 -5.12
N SER A 584 12.53 -15.79 -4.61
CA SER A 584 12.74 -14.94 -3.42
C SER A 584 13.55 -13.70 -3.80
N VAL A 585 13.14 -12.55 -3.30
CA VAL A 585 13.81 -11.26 -3.51
C VAL A 585 14.19 -10.69 -2.15
N SER A 586 15.49 -10.59 -1.88
CA SER A 586 16.00 -10.16 -0.58
C SER A 586 17.28 -9.33 -0.65
N ARG A 587 17.82 -8.92 0.51
CA ARG A 587 19.17 -8.35 0.63
C ARG A 587 20.04 -9.12 1.64
N TYR A 588 19.70 -10.38 1.90
CA TYR A 588 20.44 -11.29 2.77
C TYR A 588 21.75 -11.77 2.11
N PRO A 589 22.88 -11.98 2.81
CA PRO A 589 23.08 -11.90 4.27
C PRO A 589 23.47 -10.51 4.75
N TYR A 590 23.09 -10.17 5.99
CA TYR A 590 23.53 -8.96 6.68
C TYR A 590 23.93 -9.27 8.14
N PRO A 591 24.85 -8.48 8.75
CA PRO A 591 25.44 -8.82 10.05
C PRO A 591 24.48 -8.79 11.25
N GLU A 592 23.41 -8.00 11.19
CA GLU A 592 22.47 -7.75 12.30
C GLU A 592 21.38 -8.83 12.45
N TYR A 593 21.22 -9.68 11.44
CA TYR A 593 20.21 -10.74 11.34
C TYR A 593 20.06 -11.54 12.65
N HIS A 594 18.81 -11.76 13.08
CA HIS A 594 18.46 -12.48 14.32
C HIS A 594 19.04 -11.87 15.60
N THR A 595 19.13 -10.53 15.67
CA THR A 595 19.54 -9.80 16.89
C THR A 595 18.80 -8.48 17.04
N THR A 596 18.91 -7.84 18.21
CA THR A 596 18.40 -6.48 18.46
C THR A 596 18.97 -5.37 17.58
N ASP A 597 20.09 -5.65 16.89
CA ASP A 597 20.66 -4.67 15.97
C ASP A 597 19.92 -4.65 14.63
N ASP A 598 19.05 -5.64 14.37
CA ASP A 598 18.12 -5.59 13.25
C ASP A 598 16.95 -4.66 13.59
N ASN A 599 17.22 -3.36 13.52
CA ASN A 599 16.29 -2.31 13.94
C ASN A 599 16.13 -1.24 12.86
N LEU A 600 15.40 -0.17 13.18
CA LEU A 600 15.09 0.89 12.21
C LEU A 600 16.33 1.66 11.74
N ASP A 601 17.47 1.61 12.42
CA ASP A 601 18.66 2.38 12.05
C ASP A 601 19.32 1.83 10.77
N ILE A 602 19.22 0.52 10.53
CA ILE A 602 19.72 -0.12 9.31
C ILE A 602 18.71 -0.08 8.15
N MET A 603 17.55 0.55 8.33
CA MET A 603 16.50 0.65 7.31
C MET A 603 16.65 1.88 6.44
N HIS A 604 16.70 1.65 5.12
CA HIS A 604 16.87 2.66 4.09
C HIS A 604 15.62 2.76 3.21
N GLU A 605 14.98 3.94 3.20
CA GLU A 605 13.74 4.17 2.44
C GLU A 605 13.93 3.92 0.94
N ASP A 606 15.04 4.36 0.35
CA ASP A 606 15.33 4.16 -1.06
C ASP A 606 15.51 2.67 -1.41
N LYS A 607 15.97 1.84 -0.46
CA LYS A 607 16.16 0.39 -0.67
C LYS A 607 14.84 -0.38 -0.61
N LEU A 608 13.94 0.01 0.29
CA LEU A 608 12.57 -0.50 0.35
C LEU A 608 11.81 -0.15 -0.94
N GLN A 609 11.90 1.10 -1.39
CA GLN A 609 11.28 1.55 -2.64
C GLN A 609 11.89 0.84 -3.86
N GLU A 610 13.22 0.67 -3.88
CA GLU A 610 13.90 -0.06 -4.95
C GLU A 610 13.42 -1.52 -5.06
N ALA A 611 13.25 -2.21 -3.93
CA ALA A 611 12.71 -3.57 -3.92
C ALA A 611 11.28 -3.59 -4.48
N ALA A 612 10.42 -2.66 -4.04
CA ALA A 612 9.06 -2.51 -4.57
C ALA A 612 9.05 -2.28 -6.09
N ASP A 613 9.95 -1.42 -6.61
CA ASP A 613 10.08 -1.17 -8.04
C ASP A 613 10.47 -2.43 -8.82
N VAL A 614 11.42 -3.24 -8.29
CA VAL A 614 11.83 -4.51 -8.93
C VAL A 614 10.66 -5.48 -8.97
N ILE A 615 10.02 -5.68 -7.82
CA ILE A 615 8.93 -6.66 -7.67
C ILE A 615 7.74 -6.28 -8.55
N GLU A 616 7.35 -5.00 -8.54
CA GLU A 616 6.28 -4.49 -9.39
C GLU A 616 6.59 -4.68 -10.90
N GLU A 617 7.81 -4.37 -11.34
CA GLU A 617 8.19 -4.55 -12.75
C GLU A 617 8.19 -6.05 -13.14
N ILE A 618 8.67 -6.95 -12.27
CA ILE A 618 8.59 -8.40 -12.51
C ILE A 618 7.12 -8.83 -12.69
N ILE A 619 6.24 -8.43 -11.78
CA ILE A 619 4.80 -8.73 -11.86
C ILE A 619 4.23 -8.21 -13.18
N ARG A 620 4.50 -6.95 -13.53
CA ARG A 620 3.92 -6.30 -14.73
C ARG A 620 4.42 -6.94 -16.03
N VAL A 621 5.72 -7.24 -16.14
CA VAL A 621 6.28 -7.92 -17.31
C VAL A 621 5.68 -9.32 -17.43
N TYR A 622 5.69 -10.09 -16.34
CA TYR A 622 5.16 -11.47 -16.35
C TYR A 622 3.66 -11.50 -16.68
N ALA A 623 2.86 -10.63 -16.06
CA ALA A 623 1.41 -10.63 -16.20
C ALA A 623 0.90 -10.08 -17.54
N SER A 624 1.71 -9.32 -18.26
CA SER A 624 1.32 -8.71 -19.55
C SER A 624 1.93 -9.40 -20.77
N ASP A 625 2.68 -10.48 -20.55
CA ASP A 625 3.27 -11.33 -21.57
C ASP A 625 2.24 -12.29 -22.19
N TYR A 626 2.46 -12.63 -23.46
CA TYR A 626 1.60 -13.52 -24.24
C TYR A 626 2.33 -14.05 -25.47
N LEU A 627 1.77 -15.07 -26.12
CA LEU A 627 2.30 -15.64 -27.36
C LEU A 627 1.64 -14.95 -28.58
N PRO A 628 2.35 -14.08 -29.34
CA PRO A 628 1.82 -13.53 -30.58
C PRO A 628 1.74 -14.59 -31.69
N ARG A 629 0.57 -14.73 -32.32
CA ARG A 629 0.34 -15.56 -33.52
C ARG A 629 -0.11 -14.70 -34.69
N ARG A 630 0.62 -14.72 -35.80
CA ARG A 630 0.31 -13.94 -37.00
C ARG A 630 -0.97 -14.43 -37.67
N GLN A 631 -1.68 -13.47 -38.26
CA GLN A 631 -2.86 -13.66 -39.11
C GLN A 631 -2.59 -13.22 -40.56
N PHE A 632 -1.32 -12.99 -40.91
CA PHE A 632 -0.88 -12.57 -42.24
C PHE A 632 0.06 -13.60 -42.89
N ARG A 633 0.29 -13.41 -44.21
CA ARG A 633 1.24 -14.19 -45.02
C ARG A 633 2.22 -13.24 -45.71
N GLY A 634 3.50 -13.62 -45.77
CA GLY A 634 4.56 -12.81 -46.39
C GLY A 634 4.89 -11.54 -45.58
N PRO A 635 5.72 -10.64 -46.15
CA PRO A 635 6.04 -9.35 -45.52
C PRO A 635 4.80 -8.46 -45.35
N VAL A 636 4.70 -7.76 -44.22
CA VAL A 636 3.60 -6.82 -43.95
C VAL A 636 3.90 -5.47 -44.58
N PHE A 637 2.90 -4.84 -45.22
CA PHE A 637 3.01 -3.47 -45.73
C PHE A 637 2.98 -2.46 -44.57
N LEU A 638 4.11 -2.32 -43.87
CA LEU A 638 4.21 -1.59 -42.61
C LEU A 638 3.67 -0.15 -42.69
N SER A 639 4.05 0.62 -43.72
CA SER A 639 3.58 2.01 -43.87
C SER A 639 2.08 2.09 -44.17
N GLY A 640 1.53 1.18 -44.97
CA GLY A 640 0.09 1.10 -45.23
C GLY A 640 -0.74 0.77 -43.98
N HIS A 641 -0.14 0.13 -43.00
CA HIS A 641 -0.75 -0.11 -41.69
C HIS A 641 -0.34 0.92 -40.63
N GLY A 642 0.50 1.91 -40.92
CA GLY A 642 1.01 2.83 -39.89
C GLY A 642 1.84 2.12 -38.80
N LEU A 643 2.55 1.06 -39.19
CA LEU A 643 3.49 0.28 -38.39
C LEU A 643 4.95 0.60 -38.74
N PHE A 644 5.19 1.47 -39.73
CA PHE A 644 6.54 1.84 -40.12
C PHE A 644 7.23 2.61 -38.99
N VAL A 645 8.41 2.14 -38.60
CA VAL A 645 9.31 2.84 -37.68
C VAL A 645 10.40 3.49 -38.51
N ASP A 646 10.56 4.80 -38.42
CA ASP A 646 11.66 5.48 -39.11
C ASP A 646 13.00 5.06 -38.49
N TRP A 647 13.91 4.56 -39.32
CA TRP A 647 15.25 4.12 -38.90
C TRP A 647 16.11 5.27 -38.37
N GLN A 648 15.80 6.53 -38.75
CA GLN A 648 16.46 7.72 -38.21
C GLN A 648 15.99 8.05 -36.79
N VAL A 649 14.80 7.59 -36.40
CA VAL A 649 14.20 7.85 -35.09
C VAL A 649 14.50 6.71 -34.12
N ASN A 650 14.32 5.46 -34.57
CA ASN A 650 14.61 4.28 -33.75
C ASN A 650 15.21 3.16 -34.61
N TRP A 651 16.54 3.22 -34.74
CA TRP A 651 17.31 2.24 -35.50
C TRP A 651 17.16 0.81 -34.98
N LYS A 652 17.20 0.63 -33.64
CA LYS A 652 17.20 -0.69 -33.01
C LYS A 652 15.88 -1.41 -33.26
N LEU A 653 14.75 -0.74 -32.99
CA LEU A 653 13.43 -1.29 -33.24
C LEU A 653 13.21 -1.54 -34.73
N ASN A 654 13.54 -0.57 -35.61
CA ASN A 654 13.40 -0.72 -37.06
C ASN A 654 14.08 -1.99 -37.59
N ARG A 655 15.34 -2.24 -37.18
CA ARG A 655 16.11 -3.43 -37.58
C ARG A 655 15.55 -4.74 -37.02
N ALA A 656 14.77 -4.68 -35.95
CA ALA A 656 14.19 -5.85 -35.32
C ALA A 656 12.83 -6.25 -35.92
N ILE A 657 12.14 -5.37 -36.65
CA ILE A 657 10.74 -5.59 -37.11
C ILE A 657 10.58 -6.92 -37.87
N GLU A 658 11.41 -7.18 -38.88
CA GLU A 658 11.33 -8.42 -39.65
C GLU A 658 11.60 -9.65 -38.77
N LYS A 659 12.60 -9.56 -37.88
CA LYS A 659 12.94 -10.64 -36.94
C LYS A 659 11.81 -10.91 -35.95
N MET A 660 11.07 -9.89 -35.51
CA MET A 660 9.89 -10.04 -34.66
C MET A 660 8.76 -10.73 -35.43
N MET A 661 8.43 -10.27 -36.64
CA MET A 661 7.36 -10.85 -37.44
C MET A 661 7.58 -12.35 -37.74
N MET A 662 8.83 -12.79 -37.92
CA MET A 662 9.20 -14.20 -38.08
C MET A 662 8.94 -15.06 -36.82
N ARG A 663 8.79 -14.44 -35.65
CA ARG A 663 8.55 -15.12 -34.36
C ARG A 663 7.08 -15.10 -33.92
N PHE A 664 6.20 -14.42 -34.65
CA PHE A 664 4.76 -14.40 -34.38
C PHE A 664 4.10 -15.73 -34.80
N GLU A 665 4.64 -16.87 -34.38
CA GLU A 665 4.11 -18.21 -34.72
C GLU A 665 3.33 -18.83 -33.56
N GLY A 666 3.07 -18.07 -32.49
CA GLY A 666 2.43 -18.57 -31.27
C GLY A 666 3.31 -19.57 -30.49
N LYS A 667 4.64 -19.44 -30.60
CA LYS A 667 5.62 -20.33 -29.95
C LYS A 667 6.60 -19.63 -29.03
N GLN A 668 6.82 -18.33 -29.25
CA GLN A 668 7.67 -17.49 -28.41
C GLN A 668 6.82 -16.37 -27.85
N SER A 669 7.06 -16.01 -26.60
CA SER A 669 6.33 -14.91 -25.97
C SER A 669 6.88 -13.54 -26.38
N VAL A 670 6.12 -12.48 -26.11
CA VAL A 670 6.60 -11.10 -26.31
C VAL A 670 7.88 -10.87 -25.51
N PHE A 671 7.93 -11.37 -24.28
CA PHE A 671 9.13 -11.30 -23.44
C PHE A 671 10.32 -12.04 -24.07
N GLU A 672 10.14 -13.28 -24.55
CA GLU A 672 11.22 -14.04 -25.18
C GLU A 672 11.73 -13.35 -26.44
N ILE A 673 10.82 -12.81 -27.26
CA ILE A 673 11.17 -12.03 -28.46
C ILE A 673 11.99 -10.79 -28.06
N ALA A 674 11.55 -10.03 -27.06
CA ALA A 674 12.26 -8.84 -26.59
C ALA A 674 13.66 -9.20 -26.07
N ASN A 675 13.76 -10.24 -25.24
CA ASN A 675 15.01 -10.66 -24.62
C ASN A 675 16.02 -11.19 -25.66
N GLU A 676 15.61 -12.04 -26.60
CA GLU A 676 16.48 -12.55 -27.68
C GLU A 676 16.97 -11.47 -28.64
N LEU A 677 16.15 -10.45 -28.89
CA LEU A 677 16.49 -9.32 -29.77
C LEU A 677 17.15 -8.17 -29.01
N GLU A 678 17.43 -8.35 -27.71
CA GLU A 678 18.01 -7.37 -26.80
C GLU A 678 17.21 -6.05 -26.75
N LEU A 679 15.90 -6.10 -26.93
CA LEU A 679 15.02 -4.93 -26.91
C LEU A 679 14.46 -4.66 -25.52
N ASP A 680 13.98 -3.43 -25.33
CA ASP A 680 13.12 -3.12 -24.19
C ASP A 680 11.77 -3.84 -24.32
N TYR A 681 11.31 -4.45 -23.23
CA TYR A 681 10.07 -5.22 -23.21
C TYR A 681 8.86 -4.35 -23.50
N TRP A 682 8.75 -3.18 -22.87
CA TRP A 682 7.58 -2.32 -23.03
C TRP A 682 7.51 -1.70 -24.42
N GLU A 683 8.64 -1.27 -24.97
CA GLU A 683 8.73 -0.80 -26.36
C GLU A 683 8.35 -1.92 -27.35
N THR A 684 8.87 -3.14 -27.14
CA THR A 684 8.56 -4.30 -27.97
C THR A 684 7.08 -4.65 -27.89
N ARG A 685 6.53 -4.71 -26.67
CA ARG A 685 5.12 -5.03 -26.42
C ARG A 685 4.21 -3.99 -27.04
N GLU A 686 4.46 -2.69 -26.82
CA GLU A 686 3.68 -1.61 -27.43
C GLU A 686 3.69 -1.72 -28.96
N TYR A 687 4.85 -2.06 -29.55
CA TYR A 687 4.96 -2.23 -30.98
C TYR A 687 4.17 -3.45 -31.49
N ILE A 688 4.25 -4.61 -30.83
CA ILE A 688 3.48 -5.81 -31.20
C ILE A 688 1.96 -5.58 -31.01
N GLU A 689 1.55 -4.83 -29.99
CA GLU A 689 0.15 -4.44 -29.79
C GLU A 689 -0.43 -3.66 -30.99
N LYS A 690 0.40 -2.88 -31.70
CA LYS A 690 -0.02 -2.19 -32.93
C LYS A 690 -0.41 -3.20 -34.02
N PHE A 691 0.24 -4.36 -34.11
CA PHE A 691 -0.18 -5.45 -35.00
C PHE A 691 -1.49 -6.09 -34.52
N ARG A 692 -1.63 -6.32 -33.21
CA ARG A 692 -2.82 -6.95 -32.62
C ARG A 692 -4.08 -6.13 -32.86
N VAL A 693 -4.04 -4.83 -32.60
CA VAL A 693 -5.17 -3.90 -32.82
C VAL A 693 -5.61 -3.85 -34.29
N ARG A 694 -4.72 -4.20 -35.22
CA ARG A 694 -4.99 -4.26 -36.67
C ARG A 694 -5.41 -5.64 -37.16
N GLY A 695 -5.61 -6.59 -36.26
CA GLY A 695 -5.97 -7.96 -36.61
C GLY A 695 -4.85 -8.74 -37.32
N LEU A 696 -3.61 -8.25 -37.29
CA LEU A 696 -2.46 -8.92 -37.89
C LEU A 696 -1.81 -9.94 -36.95
N VAL A 697 -2.06 -9.81 -35.65
CA VAL A 697 -1.60 -10.73 -34.61
C VAL A 697 -2.77 -11.05 -33.69
N GLU A 698 -2.88 -12.31 -33.32
CA GLU A 698 -3.72 -12.83 -32.25
C GLU A 698 -2.84 -13.05 -31.01
N ALA A 699 -3.32 -12.65 -29.84
CA ALA A 699 -2.66 -12.91 -28.58
C ALA A 699 -3.16 -14.24 -28.01
N LEU A 700 -2.27 -15.22 -27.90
CA LEU A 700 -2.56 -16.50 -27.25
C LEU A 700 -2.03 -16.47 -25.80
N PRO A 701 -2.71 -17.13 -24.85
CA PRO A 701 -2.21 -17.25 -23.48
C PRO A 701 -0.87 -17.99 -23.47
N LEU A 702 -0.03 -17.72 -22.46
CA LEU A 702 1.14 -18.55 -22.19
C LEU A 702 0.67 -19.99 -21.89
N PRO A 703 1.42 -21.02 -22.31
CA PRO A 703 1.09 -22.40 -21.98
C PRO A 703 1.06 -22.54 -20.46
N GLU A 704 0.12 -23.31 -19.92
CA GLU A 704 0.18 -23.65 -18.51
C GLU A 704 1.50 -24.37 -18.24
N VAL A 705 2.26 -23.89 -17.25
CA VAL A 705 3.40 -24.62 -16.73
C VAL A 705 2.81 -25.81 -15.97
N ALA A 706 2.42 -26.84 -16.73
CA ALA A 706 2.07 -28.13 -16.19
C ALA A 706 3.37 -28.75 -15.67
N GLU A 707 3.79 -28.39 -14.46
CA GLU A 707 4.56 -29.34 -13.68
C GLU A 707 3.58 -30.40 -13.22
N LYS A 708 3.43 -31.43 -14.06
CA LYS A 708 2.91 -32.71 -13.61
C LYS A 708 3.68 -33.06 -12.35
N ALA A 709 2.96 -33.04 -11.22
CA ALA A 709 3.46 -33.45 -9.91
C ALA A 709 4.08 -34.83 -9.94
#